data_AF-A0A8H5B1F7-F1
#
_entry.id   AF-A0A8H5B1F7-F1
#
_cell.length_a   1.000
_cell.length_b   1.000
_cell.length_c   1.000
_cell.angle_alpha   90.00
_cell.angle_beta   90.00
_cell.angle_gamma   90.00
#
_symmetry.space_group_name_H-M   'P 1'
#
loop_
_entity.id
_entity.type
_entity.pdbx_description
1 polymer ?
#
loop_
_entity_poly.entity_id
_entity_poly.type
_entity_poly.pdbx_seq_one_letter_code
_entity_poly.pdbx_strand_id
1 'polypeptide(L)'
;MPTRQHSRIPPNVSTQQRDSLLEGLPVLAYQDPYAPTTPSPLNGHQDNRQGGGDDDDAGVPLLHRGYGGPRVLEFPSPTSADPRTAPPQYKSPMSWQQAHADYGYSQHHARSSNTLLPEAKLSGPSSGPTTPSARPYSTDYFQSKSYKYSPEPSSPPRKYMQSVAPKARRGLFGRDWEAPQWRPLAIHFSLCALTYPCLLLFIMVSKGKSLFWTRVFVGAGCGVVGFALDLSLMALAKGIMEACIWATVIHQSHLPESHGPGIRLKDLAAQSDDPSTPWSALRLLWDRHAYRGADIENRKHYDQRRWNFWILVFLANVSLAGGLSFILGRIVNIEVVVEHQHDEYREIPVQAALSADDLQRAETVAPDFDNFAFTWTLSPFASQGILPTPIVLDANGSSVYFAEVLPDQLVPNGHGPGTFEQVQALSKDRQDQDAARAKPLPSLTVNPGSVLRFPRWGIRIKCTKIPNPATNIVSVSPSGFSYVYTPRSTLQGLFEDFSMSLPDALQAPVNLTRVLMGNDTAPAGLNVAETAMGAVFWNNGVAHNLHSRPVRGPGDLLGDDGNGFRTIETMLVRLNTTYAVNGTFGVLGETSVPDKDGRATFVGYDAVVCLEFYEPWVLEVYNSTIGLPNSIRVVDKAATVRSDKSQSLRTERRLGDAINDPLIGRVLNSTGMHQAYIAAHQNSVNQMLKDNGRDSDYVPSPTLVSFTDGSGPYGYTQLNAEHYAASRALADAGNVLPYFMGTGQLVARQYEDRVVSTACINVIQLGVALGVIFLMGLYSALFLPRLPLDAPHRGFDLYSWLSAFYADELQPTPDSHVVLTKRMELDDIVKYTGDLRFRYVIPEK
;
A
#
# COMPACT_ATOMS: atom_id res chain seq x y z
N MET A 1 9.97 -52.78 -22.51
CA MET A 1 8.73 -53.53 -22.83
C MET A 1 7.69 -52.53 -23.33
N PRO A 2 7.33 -52.54 -24.63
CA PRO A 2 6.37 -51.59 -25.21
C PRO A 2 5.07 -52.26 -25.66
N THR A 3 3.93 -51.58 -25.49
CA THR A 3 2.60 -51.85 -26.12
C THR A 3 1.66 -50.72 -25.66
N ARG A 4 0.67 -50.19 -26.39
CA ARG A 4 0.09 -50.44 -27.71
C ARG A 4 -0.80 -49.23 -28.07
N GLN A 5 -0.84 -48.88 -29.36
CA GLN A 5 -1.81 -47.96 -29.97
C GLN A 5 -3.26 -48.48 -29.86
N HIS A 6 -4.24 -47.57 -29.83
CA HIS A 6 -5.54 -47.81 -30.47
C HIS A 6 -6.20 -46.49 -30.94
N SER A 7 -6.26 -46.36 -32.26
CA SER A 7 -7.14 -45.49 -33.04
C SER A 7 -8.56 -46.07 -33.12
N ARG A 8 -9.59 -45.22 -33.06
CA ARG A 8 -10.94 -45.54 -33.56
C ARG A 8 -11.60 -44.33 -34.24
N ILE A 9 -11.87 -44.50 -35.52
CA ILE A 9 -12.86 -43.80 -36.35
C ILE A 9 -14.23 -44.50 -36.15
N PRO A 10 -15.36 -43.79 -36.28
CA PRO A 10 -16.46 -44.28 -37.16
C PRO A 10 -17.17 -43.09 -37.89
N PRO A 11 -18.22 -43.28 -38.73
CA PRO A 11 -18.12 -43.01 -40.18
C PRO A 11 -19.18 -42.03 -40.76
N ASN A 12 -18.98 -41.70 -42.04
CA ASN A 12 -19.89 -41.21 -43.09
C ASN A 12 -21.40 -40.99 -42.80
N VAL A 13 -21.89 -39.81 -43.21
CA VAL A 13 -23.20 -39.62 -43.89
C VAL A 13 -23.03 -38.65 -45.07
N SER A 14 -23.91 -38.84 -46.06
CA SER A 14 -23.87 -38.61 -47.50
C SER A 14 -24.01 -37.19 -48.06
N THR A 15 -23.42 -37.06 -49.24
CA THR A 15 -23.67 -36.21 -50.42
C THR A 15 -25.10 -35.75 -50.75
N GLN A 16 -25.14 -34.56 -51.38
CA GLN A 16 -25.99 -34.05 -52.49
C GLN A 16 -26.92 -32.87 -52.15
N GLN A 17 -26.56 -31.65 -52.59
CA GLN A 17 -27.33 -30.92 -53.62
C GLN A 17 -26.54 -29.77 -54.26
N ARG A 18 -26.85 -29.55 -55.53
CA ARG A 18 -26.19 -28.74 -56.57
C ARG A 18 -26.48 -27.24 -56.48
N ASP A 19 -25.53 -26.49 -57.07
CA ASP A 19 -25.68 -25.35 -57.98
C ASP A 19 -26.90 -24.42 -57.80
N SER A 20 -26.63 -23.17 -57.40
CA SER A 20 -26.96 -21.95 -58.17
C SER A 20 -26.83 -20.70 -57.29
N LEU A 21 -25.90 -19.81 -57.66
CA LEU A 21 -26.08 -18.36 -57.77
C LEU A 21 -24.70 -17.70 -57.96
N LEU A 22 -24.29 -17.65 -59.23
CA LEU A 22 -23.53 -16.54 -59.78
C LEU A 22 -24.47 -15.33 -59.78
N GLU A 23 -24.07 -14.23 -59.14
CA GLU A 23 -24.05 -12.87 -59.69
C GLU A 23 -24.05 -11.82 -58.57
N GLY A 24 -23.12 -10.88 -58.69
CA GLY A 24 -23.26 -9.52 -58.15
C GLY A 24 -22.73 -9.30 -56.75
N LEU A 25 -21.59 -8.61 -56.64
CA LEU A 25 -21.34 -7.42 -55.80
C LEU A 25 -19.86 -6.97 -55.95
N PRO A 26 -19.55 -5.69 -55.71
CA PRO A 26 -18.86 -4.86 -56.69
C PRO A 26 -17.35 -4.76 -56.46
N VAL A 27 -16.64 -4.54 -57.55
CA VAL A 27 -15.29 -3.98 -57.56
C VAL A 27 -15.41 -2.53 -57.06
N LEU A 28 -15.05 -2.29 -55.79
CA LEU A 28 -14.76 -0.95 -55.30
C LEU A 28 -13.42 -0.51 -55.89
N ALA A 29 -13.51 0.17 -57.03
CA ALA A 29 -12.42 0.98 -57.55
C ALA A 29 -12.13 2.10 -56.55
N TYR A 30 -10.90 2.16 -56.08
CA TYR A 30 -10.37 3.30 -55.33
C TYR A 30 -10.34 4.49 -56.30
N GLN A 31 -11.23 5.45 -56.09
CA GLN A 31 -11.35 6.65 -56.91
C GLN A 31 -10.53 7.76 -56.25
N ASP A 32 -9.52 8.23 -56.97
CA ASP A 32 -8.64 9.34 -56.60
C ASP A 32 -9.44 10.64 -56.35
N PRO A 33 -9.32 11.29 -55.17
CA PRO A 33 -9.97 12.58 -54.93
C PRO A 33 -9.11 13.80 -55.32
N TYR A 34 -7.98 13.63 -56.03
CA TYR A 34 -7.05 14.73 -56.32
C TYR A 34 -6.76 14.90 -57.83
N ALA A 35 -7.76 15.37 -58.58
CA ALA A 35 -7.54 16.03 -59.87
C ALA A 35 -7.58 17.56 -59.66
N PRO A 36 -6.49 18.31 -59.91
CA PRO A 36 -6.54 19.76 -59.90
C PRO A 36 -7.25 20.26 -61.18
N THR A 37 -8.33 21.02 -61.01
CA THR A 37 -8.99 21.76 -62.08
C THR A 37 -8.08 22.89 -62.58
N THR A 38 -7.74 22.84 -63.86
CA THR A 38 -7.06 23.91 -64.61
C THR A 38 -7.91 25.17 -64.68
N PRO A 39 -7.35 26.39 -64.49
CA PRO A 39 -8.08 27.62 -64.73
C PRO A 39 -8.04 27.97 -66.23
N SER A 40 -9.21 28.30 -66.78
CA SER A 40 -9.35 28.94 -68.10
C SER A 40 -10.07 30.30 -67.94
N PRO A 41 -9.87 31.25 -68.87
CA PRO A 41 -9.78 32.66 -68.55
C PRO A 41 -11.05 33.48 -68.81
N LEU A 42 -11.06 34.64 -68.15
CA LEU A 42 -11.80 35.89 -68.39
C LEU A 42 -12.59 36.05 -69.71
N ASN A 43 -13.87 36.41 -69.55
CA ASN A 43 -14.67 37.38 -70.32
C ASN A 43 -15.91 37.69 -69.44
N GLY A 44 -16.40 38.91 -69.17
CA GLY A 44 -16.48 40.11 -69.99
C GLY A 44 -17.95 40.35 -70.38
N HIS A 45 -18.68 41.15 -69.60
CA HIS A 45 -19.91 41.96 -69.88
C HIS A 45 -20.85 41.98 -68.66
N GLN A 46 -21.14 43.11 -68.02
CA GLN A 46 -21.98 44.28 -68.38
C GLN A 46 -23.49 44.09 -68.13
N ASP A 47 -24.04 45.09 -67.44
CA ASP A 47 -25.41 45.60 -67.49
C ASP A 47 -26.53 45.09 -66.54
N ASN A 48 -26.75 45.92 -65.50
CA ASN A 48 -27.90 46.84 -65.33
C ASN A 48 -29.26 46.38 -64.75
N ARG A 49 -29.85 47.36 -64.03
CA ARG A 49 -31.25 47.57 -63.55
C ARG A 49 -31.63 46.92 -62.21
N GLN A 50 -31.93 47.68 -61.15
CA GLN A 50 -32.97 48.73 -60.89
C GLN A 50 -34.28 48.17 -60.31
N GLY A 51 -34.72 48.79 -59.20
CA GLY A 51 -36.07 48.79 -58.64
C GLY A 51 -36.15 48.03 -57.31
N GLY A 52 -36.51 48.59 -56.16
CA GLY A 52 -37.19 49.86 -55.82
C GLY A 52 -38.48 49.57 -55.04
N GLY A 53 -38.67 50.25 -53.90
CA GLY A 53 -39.92 50.35 -53.10
C GLY A 53 -39.86 49.60 -51.76
N ASP A 54 -39.70 50.24 -50.59
CA ASP A 54 -40.63 51.15 -49.85
C ASP A 54 -41.79 50.32 -49.24
N ASP A 55 -42.23 50.41 -47.98
CA ASP A 55 -42.05 51.36 -46.88
C ASP A 55 -42.71 50.74 -45.61
N ASP A 56 -42.23 51.15 -44.42
CA ASP A 56 -42.98 51.59 -43.22
C ASP A 56 -44.03 50.68 -42.52
N ASP A 57 -44.24 50.66 -41.20
CA ASP A 57 -43.69 51.36 -40.04
C ASP A 57 -44.24 50.72 -38.75
N ALA A 58 -43.72 51.23 -37.61
CA ALA A 58 -44.36 51.40 -36.31
C ALA A 58 -44.13 50.34 -35.20
N GLY A 59 -43.39 50.77 -34.16
CA GLY A 59 -43.56 50.23 -32.80
C GLY A 59 -42.43 50.42 -31.76
N VAL A 60 -41.90 51.63 -31.56
CA VAL A 60 -40.99 52.08 -30.46
C VAL A 60 -41.72 51.97 -29.08
N PRO A 61 -41.09 51.66 -27.90
CA PRO A 61 -40.05 52.50 -27.27
C PRO A 61 -38.91 51.88 -26.43
N LEU A 62 -37.72 52.48 -26.63
CA LEU A 62 -36.67 52.99 -25.70
C LEU A 62 -36.94 52.83 -24.17
N LEU A 63 -35.99 52.63 -23.23
CA LEU A 63 -34.56 52.95 -23.14
C LEU A 63 -33.93 52.33 -21.85
N HIS A 64 -32.60 52.16 -21.88
CA HIS A 64 -31.63 52.12 -20.76
C HIS A 64 -31.38 50.82 -19.95
N ARG A 65 -30.25 50.14 -20.26
CA ARG A 65 -29.11 50.00 -19.33
C ARG A 65 -27.83 49.58 -20.07
N GLY A 66 -26.70 50.13 -19.64
CA GLY A 66 -25.47 50.27 -20.43
C GLY A 66 -24.57 49.04 -20.56
N TYR A 67 -23.86 48.99 -21.68
CA TYR A 67 -22.74 48.11 -21.95
C TYR A 67 -21.43 48.88 -21.83
N GLY A 68 -20.53 48.38 -20.97
CA GLY A 68 -19.11 48.74 -20.97
C GLY A 68 -18.39 47.96 -22.07
N GLY A 69 -17.76 48.68 -23.00
CA GLY A 69 -16.93 48.10 -24.05
C GLY A 69 -15.56 47.62 -23.54
N PRO A 70 -14.91 46.66 -24.23
CA PRO A 70 -13.58 46.18 -23.89
C PRO A 70 -12.49 47.16 -24.35
N ARG A 71 -11.48 47.35 -23.48
CA ARG A 71 -10.27 48.12 -23.74
C ARG A 71 -9.38 47.43 -24.78
N VAL A 72 -9.01 48.19 -25.80
CA VAL A 72 -7.90 47.93 -26.72
C VAL A 72 -6.58 48.13 -25.97
N LEU A 73 -5.72 47.11 -25.96
CA LEU A 73 -4.33 47.19 -25.48
C LEU A 73 -3.42 47.36 -26.70
N GLU A 74 -2.90 48.58 -26.87
CA GLU A 74 -1.83 48.90 -27.81
C GLU A 74 -0.48 48.37 -27.28
N PHE A 75 0.25 47.66 -28.14
CA PHE A 75 1.65 47.29 -27.90
C PHE A 75 2.58 48.38 -28.44
N PRO A 76 3.55 48.87 -27.65
CA PRO A 76 4.57 49.78 -28.17
C PRO A 76 5.74 49.02 -28.82
N SER A 77 6.19 49.50 -29.96
CA SER A 77 7.42 49.08 -30.65
C SER A 77 8.69 49.49 -29.87
N PRO A 78 9.81 48.75 -29.97
CA PRO A 78 10.99 49.01 -29.16
C PRO A 78 11.98 49.96 -29.86
N THR A 79 12.40 51.01 -29.14
CA THR A 79 13.60 51.79 -29.46
C THR A 79 14.58 51.77 -28.29
N SER A 80 15.82 51.42 -28.63
CA SER A 80 17.11 51.70 -28.00
C SER A 80 17.24 51.91 -26.48
N ALA A 81 18.07 51.06 -25.86
CA ALA A 81 19.24 51.40 -25.00
C ALA A 81 19.29 50.60 -23.68
N ASP A 82 20.34 49.79 -23.51
CA ASP A 82 21.45 49.98 -22.55
C ASP A 82 22.11 48.60 -22.20
N PRO A 83 23.40 48.37 -22.53
CA PRO A 83 24.06 47.08 -22.30
C PRO A 83 24.70 47.05 -20.92
N ARG A 84 23.93 46.86 -19.85
CA ARG A 84 24.51 46.65 -18.51
C ARG A 84 23.57 46.05 -17.46
N THR A 85 22.88 44.97 -17.80
CA THR A 85 22.23 44.09 -16.81
C THR A 85 22.34 42.64 -17.28
N ALA A 86 22.97 41.80 -16.46
CA ALA A 86 23.08 40.37 -16.73
C ALA A 86 21.68 39.74 -16.77
N PRO A 87 21.36 38.88 -17.75
CA PRO A 87 20.07 38.23 -17.81
C PRO A 87 19.94 37.19 -16.69
N PRO A 88 18.73 36.97 -16.14
CA PRO A 88 18.48 35.87 -15.22
C PRO A 88 18.75 34.55 -15.93
N GLN A 89 19.49 33.65 -15.28
CA GLN A 89 19.70 32.28 -15.74
C GLN A 89 18.36 31.57 -15.91
N TYR A 90 17.90 31.47 -17.16
CA TYR A 90 16.86 30.51 -17.54
C TYR A 90 17.45 29.11 -17.33
N LYS A 91 16.92 28.39 -16.32
CA LYS A 91 17.16 26.95 -16.20
C LYS A 91 16.53 26.27 -17.42
N SER A 92 17.35 25.55 -18.18
CA SER A 92 16.92 24.69 -19.28
C SER A 92 15.86 23.69 -18.83
N PRO A 93 14.94 23.28 -19.72
CA PRO A 93 14.01 22.19 -19.43
C PRO A 93 14.81 20.90 -19.16
N MET A 94 14.47 20.26 -18.05
CA MET A 94 15.05 19.03 -17.54
C MET A 94 14.86 17.91 -18.57
N SER A 95 15.89 17.10 -18.82
CA SER A 95 15.81 15.95 -19.72
C SER A 95 14.90 14.87 -19.13
N TRP A 96 14.09 14.24 -19.98
CA TRP A 96 13.10 13.21 -19.61
C TRP A 96 13.67 12.01 -18.83
N GLN A 97 14.97 11.73 -18.95
CA GLN A 97 15.63 10.65 -18.20
C GLN A 97 15.82 10.95 -16.70
N GLN A 98 15.74 12.23 -16.28
CA GLN A 98 15.98 12.62 -14.89
C GLN A 98 14.72 12.69 -14.03
N ALA A 99 13.52 12.67 -14.63
CA ALA A 99 12.24 12.64 -13.91
C ALA A 99 11.95 11.29 -13.22
N HIS A 100 12.66 10.21 -13.59
CA HIS A 100 12.48 8.88 -13.00
C HIS A 100 13.33 8.62 -11.75
N ALA A 101 14.26 9.52 -11.37
CA ALA A 101 15.14 9.33 -10.23
C ALA A 101 14.63 9.96 -8.91
N ASP A 102 13.65 10.87 -8.97
CA ASP A 102 13.18 11.64 -7.79
C ASP A 102 11.91 11.10 -7.10
N TYR A 103 11.41 9.92 -7.50
CA TYR A 103 10.33 9.21 -6.78
C TYR A 103 10.85 8.19 -5.75
N GLY A 104 12.02 8.45 -5.17
CA GLY A 104 12.60 7.67 -4.09
C GLY A 104 12.42 8.34 -2.72
N TYR A 105 11.55 7.77 -1.88
CA TYR A 105 11.50 7.97 -0.43
C TYR A 105 11.16 9.38 0.08
N SER A 106 9.86 9.64 0.30
CA SER A 106 9.43 10.60 1.32
C SER A 106 8.50 9.91 2.33
N GLN A 107 9.06 9.52 3.47
CA GLN A 107 8.28 9.16 4.65
C GLN A 107 7.80 10.44 5.33
N HIS A 108 6.55 10.82 5.11
CA HIS A 108 5.90 11.84 5.93
C HIS A 108 5.08 11.18 7.06
N HIS A 109 5.60 11.33 8.28
CA HIS A 109 4.83 11.16 9.51
C HIS A 109 3.70 12.20 9.58
N ALA A 110 2.49 11.81 9.20
CA ALA A 110 1.28 12.57 9.49
C ALA A 110 0.78 12.22 10.90
N ARG A 111 1.06 13.11 11.86
CA ARG A 111 0.56 13.06 13.23
C ARG A 111 -0.89 13.53 13.24
N SER A 112 -1.85 12.59 13.24
CA SER A 112 -3.26 12.89 13.45
C SER A 112 -3.53 13.10 14.94
N SER A 113 -3.71 14.36 15.31
CA SER A 113 -4.39 14.79 16.53
C SER A 113 -5.72 15.40 16.10
N ASN A 114 -6.82 14.73 16.42
CA ASN A 114 -8.08 15.33 16.87
C ASN A 114 -9.04 14.23 17.34
N THR A 115 -9.08 14.12 18.67
CA THR A 115 -10.16 13.58 19.47
C THR A 115 -11.44 14.36 19.17
N LEU A 116 -12.56 13.68 18.89
CA LEU A 116 -13.93 14.05 19.25
C LEU A 116 -14.87 12.97 18.69
N LEU A 117 -15.33 12.07 19.56
CA LEU A 117 -16.52 11.24 19.33
C LEU A 117 -17.46 11.43 20.52
N PRO A 118 -18.78 11.43 20.28
CA PRO A 118 -19.80 11.83 21.23
C PRO A 118 -20.17 10.73 22.23
N GLU A 119 -20.64 11.16 23.40
CA GLU A 119 -21.26 10.33 24.43
C GLU A 119 -22.41 9.48 23.87
N ALA A 120 -22.29 8.16 23.98
CA ALA A 120 -23.41 7.24 23.92
C ALA A 120 -23.89 6.91 25.34
N LYS A 121 -25.04 7.49 25.71
CA LYS A 121 -25.85 7.06 26.86
C LYS A 121 -26.34 5.62 26.63
N LEU A 122 -25.93 4.69 27.49
CA LEU A 122 -26.57 3.37 27.60
C LEU A 122 -27.27 3.26 28.95
N SER A 123 -28.60 3.18 28.84
CA SER A 123 -29.56 2.80 29.86
C SER A 123 -29.28 1.40 30.42
N GLY A 124 -29.15 1.28 31.74
CA GLY A 124 -29.06 -0.01 32.41
C GLY A 124 -30.44 -0.63 32.66
N PRO A 125 -30.53 -1.97 32.80
CA PRO A 125 -31.61 -2.62 33.52
C PRO A 125 -31.13 -3.08 34.91
N SER A 126 -32.00 -2.84 35.90
CA SER A 126 -31.87 -3.30 37.27
C SER A 126 -31.94 -4.82 37.36
N SER A 127 -31.08 -5.44 38.16
CA SER A 127 -31.31 -6.78 38.70
C SER A 127 -30.90 -6.83 40.17
N GLY A 128 -31.84 -7.28 41.00
CA GLY A 128 -31.77 -7.24 42.46
C GLY A 128 -30.89 -8.33 43.08
N PRO A 129 -30.72 -8.29 44.42
CA PRO A 129 -29.82 -9.17 45.14
C PRO A 129 -30.48 -10.53 45.42
N THR A 130 -29.83 -11.61 44.98
CA THR A 130 -30.16 -12.98 45.37
C THR A 130 -29.33 -13.38 46.59
N THR A 131 -30.03 -13.61 47.70
CA THR A 131 -29.55 -14.24 48.93
C THR A 131 -29.15 -15.70 48.70
N PRO A 132 -28.05 -16.20 49.28
CA PRO A 132 -27.81 -17.64 49.35
C PRO A 132 -28.52 -18.24 50.58
N SER A 133 -29.31 -19.26 50.26
CA SER A 133 -30.10 -20.11 51.14
C SER A 133 -29.23 -20.94 52.09
N ALA A 134 -29.58 -20.91 53.38
CA ALA A 134 -29.07 -21.80 54.41
C ALA A 134 -29.62 -23.22 54.21
N ARG A 135 -28.74 -24.23 54.29
CA ARG A 135 -29.14 -25.63 54.51
C ARG A 135 -28.77 -26.08 55.92
N PRO A 136 -29.64 -26.85 56.60
CA PRO A 136 -29.44 -27.29 57.97
C PRO A 136 -28.60 -28.57 58.00
N TYR A 137 -27.65 -28.67 58.92
CA TYR A 137 -27.08 -29.95 59.33
C TYR A 137 -27.33 -30.20 60.81
N SER A 138 -28.25 -31.15 61.03
CA SER A 138 -28.34 -32.17 62.07
C SER A 138 -27.46 -32.00 63.31
N THR A 139 -28.08 -31.57 64.40
CA THR A 139 -27.66 -31.85 65.78
C THR A 139 -28.00 -33.29 66.13
N ASP A 140 -27.00 -34.14 66.34
CA ASP A 140 -27.19 -35.33 67.18
C ASP A 140 -25.88 -35.84 67.79
N TYR A 141 -25.96 -36.05 69.11
CA TYR A 141 -25.10 -36.85 69.99
C TYR A 141 -23.59 -36.61 70.04
N PHE A 142 -23.13 -35.92 71.10
CA PHE A 142 -22.04 -36.47 71.92
C PHE A 142 -22.25 -36.13 73.40
N GLN A 143 -22.41 -37.20 74.20
CA GLN A 143 -22.57 -37.21 75.64
C GLN A 143 -21.41 -36.49 76.36
N SER A 144 -21.77 -35.59 77.27
CA SER A 144 -20.86 -35.05 78.27
C SER A 144 -20.44 -36.13 79.27
N LYS A 145 -19.19 -36.58 79.21
CA LYS A 145 -18.54 -37.25 80.35
C LYS A 145 -18.01 -36.17 81.30
N SER A 146 -18.65 -36.08 82.46
CA SER A 146 -18.19 -35.34 83.63
C SER A 146 -16.87 -35.94 84.12
N TYR A 147 -15.77 -35.21 83.95
CA TYR A 147 -14.53 -35.48 84.66
C TYR A 147 -14.51 -34.65 85.95
N LYS A 148 -14.56 -35.34 87.09
CA LYS A 148 -14.31 -34.78 88.40
C LYS A 148 -12.85 -34.29 88.47
N TYR A 149 -12.70 -33.04 88.88
CA TYR A 149 -11.43 -32.45 89.27
C TYR A 149 -10.84 -33.25 90.44
N SER A 150 -9.61 -33.75 90.27
CA SER A 150 -8.74 -34.20 91.38
C SER A 150 -7.68 -33.11 91.58
N PRO A 151 -7.40 -32.68 92.81
CA PRO A 151 -6.37 -31.68 93.06
C PRO A 151 -4.96 -32.23 92.83
N GLU A 152 -4.08 -31.32 92.42
CA GLU A 152 -2.65 -31.48 92.14
C GLU A 152 -1.90 -32.47 93.06
N PRO A 153 -1.00 -33.26 92.47
CA PRO A 153 0.32 -33.50 93.01
C PRO A 153 1.32 -32.54 92.37
N SER A 154 1.92 -31.69 93.21
CA SER A 154 3.09 -30.86 92.91
C SER A 154 4.14 -31.65 92.13
N SER A 155 4.27 -31.35 90.84
CA SER A 155 5.33 -31.92 89.99
C SER A 155 6.59 -31.04 90.12
N PRO A 156 7.79 -31.62 90.25
CA PRO A 156 9.02 -30.86 90.33
C PRO A 156 9.27 -30.10 89.00
N PRO A 157 10.06 -29.02 89.03
CA PRO A 157 10.26 -28.16 87.87
C PRO A 157 10.74 -29.00 86.68
N ARG A 158 9.94 -29.01 85.60
CA ARG A 158 10.39 -29.49 84.30
C ARG A 158 11.59 -28.64 83.91
N LYS A 159 12.79 -29.22 83.99
CA LYS A 159 13.96 -28.71 83.30
C LYS A 159 13.62 -28.72 81.81
N TYR A 160 13.27 -27.54 81.29
CA TYR A 160 13.14 -27.33 79.86
C TYR A 160 14.46 -27.72 79.22
N MET A 161 14.40 -28.69 78.29
CA MET A 161 15.46 -28.83 77.30
C MET A 161 15.54 -27.48 76.60
N GLN A 162 16.52 -26.66 76.98
CA GLN A 162 17.02 -25.58 76.13
C GLN A 162 17.44 -26.25 74.83
N SER A 163 16.55 -26.27 73.84
CA SER A 163 16.96 -26.52 72.48
C SER A 163 17.93 -25.40 72.15
N VAL A 164 19.21 -25.76 72.06
CA VAL A 164 20.26 -24.85 71.62
C VAL A 164 19.82 -24.37 70.25
N ALA A 165 19.34 -23.13 70.17
CA ALA A 165 19.01 -22.49 68.90
C ALA A 165 20.24 -22.65 68.00
N PRO A 166 20.11 -23.24 66.80
CA PRO A 166 21.25 -23.45 65.92
C PRO A 166 21.93 -22.09 65.71
N LYS A 167 23.23 -22.01 66.03
CA LYS A 167 24.04 -20.80 65.81
C LYS A 167 23.79 -20.32 64.39
N ALA A 168 23.19 -19.13 64.26
CA ALA A 168 22.99 -18.49 62.98
C ALA A 168 24.33 -18.47 62.23
N ARG A 169 24.37 -19.11 61.06
CA ARG A 169 25.57 -19.17 60.22
C ARG A 169 25.92 -17.72 59.84
N ARG A 170 27.00 -17.18 60.40
CA ARG A 170 27.51 -15.85 60.07
C ARG A 170 28.08 -15.87 58.64
N GLY A 171 27.23 -15.59 57.66
CA GLY A 171 27.65 -15.33 56.28
C GLY A 171 28.19 -13.90 56.11
N LEU A 172 28.70 -13.57 54.91
CA LEU A 172 29.27 -12.25 54.58
C LEU A 172 28.35 -11.04 54.85
N PHE A 173 27.03 -11.25 54.93
CA PHE A 173 26.02 -10.20 55.19
C PHE A 173 25.53 -10.12 56.65
N GLY A 174 26.02 -10.99 57.54
CA GLY A 174 25.36 -11.30 58.82
C GLY A 174 25.53 -10.30 59.97
N ARG A 175 26.15 -9.14 59.75
CA ARG A 175 26.27 -8.12 60.82
C ARG A 175 25.01 -7.28 60.95
N ASP A 176 24.47 -6.81 59.83
CA ASP A 176 23.32 -5.90 59.81
C ASP A 176 22.07 -6.50 59.17
N TRP A 177 22.21 -7.55 58.36
CA TRP A 177 21.14 -8.12 57.55
C TRP A 177 20.83 -9.56 57.94
N GLU A 178 19.59 -9.97 57.71
CA GLU A 178 19.18 -11.36 57.86
C GLU A 178 19.69 -12.22 56.68
N ALA A 179 19.70 -13.54 56.86
CA ALA A 179 20.07 -14.46 55.78
C ALA A 179 19.09 -14.33 54.60
N PRO A 180 19.58 -14.17 53.36
CA PRO A 180 18.72 -13.93 52.21
C PRO A 180 17.85 -15.13 51.87
N GLN A 181 16.63 -14.85 51.41
CA GLN A 181 15.67 -15.86 50.97
C GLN A 181 15.98 -16.34 49.55
N TRP A 182 16.92 -17.28 49.42
CA TRP A 182 17.42 -17.75 48.12
C TRP A 182 16.35 -18.38 47.21
N ARG A 183 15.33 -19.03 47.77
CA ARG A 183 14.29 -19.72 46.99
C ARG A 183 13.39 -18.74 46.22
N PRO A 184 12.71 -17.76 46.86
CA PRO A 184 11.97 -16.73 46.14
C PRO A 184 12.83 -15.93 45.17
N LEU A 185 14.08 -15.63 45.55
CA LEU A 185 15.00 -14.91 44.67
C LEU A 185 15.32 -15.69 43.39
N ALA A 186 15.57 -17.00 43.48
CA ALA A 186 15.80 -17.85 42.32
C ALA A 186 14.58 -17.95 41.39
N ILE A 187 13.36 -18.00 41.96
CA ILE A 187 12.10 -17.98 41.20
C ILE A 187 11.97 -16.63 40.48
N HIS A 188 12.19 -15.51 41.18
CA HIS A 188 12.11 -14.17 40.58
C HIS A 188 13.11 -13.97 39.45
N PHE A 189 14.36 -14.38 39.64
CA PHE A 189 15.38 -14.37 38.58
C PHE A 189 14.92 -15.17 37.35
N SER A 190 14.39 -16.37 37.57
CA SER A 190 13.90 -17.24 36.48
C SER A 190 12.73 -16.59 35.72
N LEU A 191 11.79 -15.97 36.43
CA LEU A 191 10.67 -15.25 35.82
C LEU A 191 11.13 -14.04 35.01
N CYS A 192 12.11 -13.27 35.51
CA CYS A 192 12.71 -12.16 34.77
C CYS A 192 13.37 -12.66 33.47
N ALA A 193 14.12 -13.76 33.54
CA ALA A 193 14.77 -14.36 32.36
C ALA A 193 13.75 -14.90 31.34
N LEU A 194 12.66 -15.50 31.80
CA LEU A 194 11.60 -16.08 30.94
C LEU A 194 10.63 -15.04 30.37
N THR A 195 10.65 -13.80 30.88
CA THR A 195 9.72 -12.75 30.42
C THR A 195 9.83 -12.49 28.92
N TYR A 196 11.05 -12.32 28.40
CA TYR A 196 11.27 -12.07 26.98
C TYR A 196 10.74 -13.20 26.06
N PRO A 197 11.15 -14.47 26.24
CA PRO A 197 10.67 -15.55 25.37
C PRO A 197 9.15 -15.77 25.49
N CYS A 198 8.55 -15.57 26.66
CA CYS A 198 7.10 -15.66 26.82
C CYS A 198 6.37 -14.56 26.03
N LEU A 199 6.79 -13.29 26.15
CA LEU A 199 6.16 -12.20 25.39
C LEU A 199 6.35 -12.37 23.88
N LEU A 200 7.52 -12.86 23.46
CA LEU A 200 7.81 -13.14 22.06
C LEU A 200 6.85 -14.19 21.47
N LEU A 201 6.49 -15.23 22.24
CA LEU A 201 5.53 -16.25 21.82
C LEU A 201 4.14 -15.63 21.53
N PHE A 202 3.64 -14.76 22.41
CA PHE A 202 2.37 -14.07 22.18
C PHE A 202 2.41 -13.16 20.95
N ILE A 203 3.56 -12.51 20.70
CA ILE A 203 3.75 -11.70 19.49
C ILE A 203 3.76 -12.54 18.23
N MET A 204 4.43 -13.70 18.23
CA MET A 204 4.42 -14.63 17.10
C MET A 204 2.99 -15.09 16.76
N VAL A 205 2.18 -15.42 17.77
CA VAL A 205 0.77 -15.80 17.59
C VAL A 205 -0.08 -14.65 17.03
N SER A 206 0.29 -13.40 17.35
CA SER A 206 -0.43 -12.21 16.90
C SER A 206 -0.11 -11.78 15.46
N LYS A 207 0.96 -12.29 14.85
CA LYS A 207 1.43 -11.85 13.53
C LYS A 207 0.37 -12.11 12.45
N GLY A 208 0.06 -11.09 11.66
CA GLY A 208 -0.90 -11.19 10.55
C GLY A 208 -2.36 -11.28 11.01
N LYS A 209 -2.66 -10.95 12.28
CA LYS A 209 -4.02 -10.85 12.79
C LYS A 209 -4.53 -9.40 12.70
N SER A 210 -5.83 -9.22 12.89
CA SER A 210 -6.41 -7.89 12.99
C SER A 210 -5.91 -7.16 14.25
N LEU A 211 -6.04 -5.84 14.27
CA LEU A 211 -5.66 -5.00 15.41
C LEU A 211 -6.31 -5.45 16.71
N PHE A 212 -7.59 -5.83 16.65
CA PHE A 212 -8.33 -6.34 17.80
C PHE A 212 -7.66 -7.59 18.39
N TRP A 213 -7.45 -8.62 17.57
CA TRP A 213 -6.83 -9.87 18.01
C TRP A 213 -5.40 -9.68 18.49
N THR A 214 -4.65 -8.81 17.83
CA THR A 214 -3.28 -8.48 18.22
C THR A 214 -3.24 -7.86 19.62
N ARG A 215 -4.14 -6.91 19.91
CA ARG A 215 -4.29 -6.32 21.26
C ARG A 215 -4.69 -7.35 22.31
N VAL A 216 -5.58 -8.29 21.97
CA VAL A 216 -6.01 -9.35 22.88
C VAL A 216 -4.84 -10.27 23.23
N PHE A 217 -4.08 -10.76 22.25
CA PHE A 217 -2.94 -11.66 22.50
C PHE A 217 -1.80 -10.97 23.25
N VAL A 218 -1.42 -9.76 22.83
CA VAL A 218 -0.38 -8.99 23.52
C VAL A 218 -0.82 -8.64 24.94
N GLY A 219 -2.06 -8.19 25.13
CA GLY A 219 -2.62 -7.87 26.44
C GLY A 219 -2.66 -9.08 27.37
N ALA A 220 -3.07 -10.24 26.87
CA ALA A 220 -3.04 -11.49 27.63
C ALA A 220 -1.61 -11.88 28.03
N GLY A 221 -0.65 -11.80 27.09
CA GLY A 221 0.75 -12.10 27.37
C GLY A 221 1.36 -11.18 28.43
N CYS A 222 1.18 -9.86 28.28
CA CYS A 222 1.65 -8.86 29.24
C CYS A 222 0.96 -9.01 30.61
N GLY A 223 -0.33 -9.38 30.63
CA GLY A 223 -1.08 -9.62 31.86
C GLY A 223 -0.59 -10.85 32.63
N VAL A 224 -0.39 -11.99 31.95
CA VAL A 224 0.10 -13.23 32.57
C VAL A 224 1.51 -13.05 33.11
N VAL A 225 2.41 -12.48 32.31
CA VAL A 225 3.81 -12.27 32.72
C VAL A 225 3.89 -11.20 33.81
N GLY A 226 3.15 -10.10 33.67
CA GLY A 226 3.09 -9.03 34.67
C GLY A 226 2.59 -9.55 36.03
N PHE A 227 1.53 -10.36 36.03
CA PHE A 227 0.99 -10.99 37.24
C PHE A 227 1.98 -11.96 37.90
N ALA A 228 2.68 -12.79 37.11
CA ALA A 228 3.68 -13.71 37.65
C ALA A 228 4.87 -12.95 38.29
N LEU A 229 5.35 -11.88 37.63
CA LEU A 229 6.40 -11.02 38.17
C LEU A 229 5.94 -10.28 39.43
N ASP A 230 4.70 -9.78 39.44
CA ASP A 230 4.07 -9.12 40.60
C ASP A 230 4.08 -10.04 41.83
N LEU A 231 3.50 -11.25 41.70
CA LEU A 231 3.50 -12.24 42.78
C LEU A 231 4.90 -12.55 43.31
N SER A 232 5.89 -12.68 42.40
CA SER A 232 7.27 -12.96 42.80
C SER A 232 7.94 -11.80 43.53
N LEU A 233 7.66 -10.55 43.11
CA LEU A 233 8.20 -9.35 43.72
C LEU A 233 7.55 -9.11 45.10
N MET A 234 6.24 -9.34 45.20
CA MET A 234 5.50 -9.27 46.47
C MET A 234 5.95 -10.32 47.47
N ALA A 235 6.21 -11.55 47.02
CA ALA A 235 6.77 -12.59 47.88
C ALA A 235 8.13 -12.19 48.48
N LEU A 236 8.97 -11.49 47.71
CA LEU A 236 10.25 -10.96 48.17
C LEU A 236 10.10 -9.75 49.10
N ALA A 237 9.16 -8.85 48.80
CA ALA A 237 8.92 -7.65 49.60
C ALA A 237 8.23 -7.94 50.94
N LYS A 238 7.46 -9.05 51.04
CA LYS A 238 6.73 -9.46 52.26
C LYS A 238 7.61 -9.45 53.50
N GLY A 239 8.84 -9.99 53.41
CA GLY A 239 9.76 -10.04 54.55
C GLY A 239 10.11 -8.66 55.10
N ILE A 240 10.24 -7.64 54.24
CA ILE A 240 10.54 -6.26 54.68
C ILE A 240 9.37 -5.72 55.53
N MET A 241 8.14 -5.97 55.09
CA MET A 241 6.94 -5.52 55.79
C MET A 241 6.78 -6.26 57.14
N GLU A 242 7.00 -7.58 57.15
CA GLU A 242 7.02 -8.39 58.36
C GLU A 242 8.05 -7.86 59.38
N ALA A 243 9.28 -7.60 58.92
CA ALA A 243 10.32 -7.03 59.76
C ALA A 243 9.95 -5.64 60.31
N CYS A 244 9.30 -4.78 59.51
CA CYS A 244 8.86 -3.45 59.95
C CYS A 244 7.77 -3.52 61.03
N ILE A 245 6.83 -4.46 60.91
CA ILE A 245 5.78 -4.64 61.92
C ILE A 245 6.40 -5.12 63.23
N TRP A 246 7.23 -6.17 63.20
CA TRP A 246 7.91 -6.68 64.39
C TRP A 246 8.85 -5.66 65.04
N ALA A 247 9.57 -4.86 64.26
CA ALA A 247 10.36 -3.76 64.79
C ALA A 247 9.48 -2.74 65.53
N THR A 248 8.29 -2.45 65.01
CA THR A 248 7.32 -1.55 65.66
C THR A 248 6.82 -2.11 67.00
N VAL A 249 6.53 -3.41 67.05
CA VAL A 249 6.16 -4.13 68.27
C VAL A 249 7.27 -4.03 69.32
N ILE A 250 8.52 -4.30 68.94
CA ILE A 250 9.69 -4.23 69.84
C ILE A 250 9.91 -2.80 70.35
N HIS A 251 9.81 -1.79 69.46
CA HIS A 251 9.96 -0.38 69.80
C HIS A 251 8.94 0.10 70.83
N GLN A 252 7.66 -0.27 70.67
CA GLN A 252 6.62 0.09 71.66
C GLN A 252 6.77 -0.65 72.98
N SER A 253 7.36 -1.85 72.96
CA SER A 253 7.51 -2.68 74.15
C SER A 253 8.56 -2.17 75.14
N HIS A 254 9.54 -1.38 74.65
CA HIS A 254 10.66 -0.86 75.45
C HIS A 254 10.47 0.59 75.92
N LEU A 255 9.25 1.13 75.85
CA LEU A 255 8.95 2.43 76.46
C LEU A 255 8.99 2.34 78.00
N PRO A 256 9.31 3.44 78.72
CA PRO A 256 9.16 3.51 80.16
C PRO A 256 7.70 3.24 80.59
N GLU A 257 7.51 2.61 81.74
CA GLU A 257 6.17 2.24 82.24
C GLU A 257 5.20 3.43 82.34
N SER A 258 5.73 4.64 82.57
CA SER A 258 4.99 5.91 82.59
C SER A 258 4.27 6.26 81.28
N HIS A 259 4.58 5.59 80.18
CA HIS A 259 3.98 5.84 78.86
C HIS A 259 3.13 4.67 78.31
N GLY A 260 2.97 3.59 79.09
CA GLY A 260 2.21 2.40 78.71
C GLY A 260 2.92 1.54 77.65
N PRO A 261 3.89 0.71 78.04
CA PRO A 261 4.67 -0.12 77.11
C PRO A 261 3.81 -1.22 76.46
N GLY A 262 4.09 -1.50 75.19
CA GLY A 262 3.44 -2.53 74.39
C GLY A 262 2.51 -2.00 73.30
N ILE A 263 2.23 -2.83 72.29
CA ILE A 263 1.33 -2.53 71.17
C ILE A 263 -0.08 -3.04 71.47
N ARG A 264 -1.12 -2.31 71.04
CA ARG A 264 -2.51 -2.77 71.19
C ARG A 264 -2.79 -3.94 70.25
N LEU A 265 -3.54 -4.93 70.75
CA LEU A 265 -3.90 -6.11 69.97
C LEU A 265 -4.66 -5.76 68.69
N LYS A 266 -5.54 -4.75 68.72
CA LYS A 266 -6.31 -4.31 67.55
C LYS A 266 -5.43 -3.74 66.43
N ASP A 267 -4.34 -3.06 66.79
CA ASP A 267 -3.43 -2.45 65.82
C ASP A 267 -2.49 -3.49 65.25
N LEU A 268 -2.08 -4.45 66.08
CA LEU A 268 -1.32 -5.63 65.67
C LEU A 268 -2.16 -6.55 64.76
N ALA A 269 -3.41 -6.81 65.12
CA ALA A 269 -4.37 -7.62 64.35
C ALA A 269 -4.64 -6.98 62.97
N ALA A 270 -4.88 -5.66 62.94
CA ALA A 270 -5.10 -4.95 61.69
C ALA A 270 -3.89 -4.98 60.73
N GLN A 271 -2.67 -5.18 61.26
CA GLN A 271 -1.46 -5.32 60.45
C GLN A 271 -1.19 -6.79 60.05
N SER A 272 -1.72 -7.76 60.79
CA SER A 272 -1.58 -9.19 60.50
C SER A 272 -2.64 -9.75 59.55
N ASP A 273 -3.82 -9.12 59.46
CA ASP A 273 -4.92 -9.61 58.62
C ASP A 273 -4.60 -9.52 57.12
N ASP A 274 -3.86 -8.48 56.69
CA ASP A 274 -3.36 -8.37 55.31
C ASP A 274 -2.00 -7.64 55.22
N PRO A 275 -0.90 -8.32 55.54
CA PRO A 275 0.44 -7.72 55.57
C PRO A 275 0.98 -7.39 54.17
N SER A 276 0.32 -7.86 53.10
CA SER A 276 0.73 -7.63 51.72
C SER A 276 0.14 -6.39 51.06
N THR A 277 -0.84 -5.73 51.69
CA THR A 277 -1.51 -4.59 51.08
C THR A 277 -0.74 -3.27 51.21
N PRO A 278 -0.89 -2.36 50.24
CA PRO A 278 -0.35 -1.00 50.39
C PRO A 278 -1.02 -0.25 51.55
N TRP A 279 -2.28 -0.56 51.87
CA TRP A 279 -3.01 0.08 52.95
C TRP A 279 -2.44 -0.27 54.33
N SER A 280 -2.09 -1.54 54.57
CA SER A 280 -1.46 -1.94 55.83
C SER A 280 -0.09 -1.28 56.00
N ALA A 281 0.68 -1.11 54.92
CA ALA A 281 1.95 -0.39 54.94
C ALA A 281 1.81 1.12 55.19
N LEU A 282 0.84 1.79 54.56
CA LEU A 282 0.53 3.19 54.83
C LEU A 282 0.04 3.41 56.26
N ARG A 283 -0.82 2.52 56.75
CA ARG A 283 -1.28 2.51 58.14
C ARG A 283 -0.11 2.29 59.09
N LEU A 284 0.77 1.33 58.83
CA LEU A 284 1.98 1.11 59.64
C LEU A 284 2.88 2.33 59.66
N LEU A 285 3.05 3.03 58.53
CA LEU A 285 3.82 4.27 58.46
C LEU A 285 3.21 5.37 59.34
N TRP A 286 1.87 5.50 59.29
CA TRP A 286 1.12 6.44 60.14
C TRP A 286 1.21 6.06 61.62
N ASP A 287 0.97 4.79 61.94
CA ASP A 287 1.05 4.24 63.28
C ASP A 287 2.44 4.48 63.87
N ARG A 288 3.50 4.20 63.12
CA ARG A 288 4.89 4.49 63.54
C ARG A 288 5.17 5.97 63.74
N HIS A 289 4.49 6.87 63.03
CA HIS A 289 4.61 8.30 63.28
C HIS A 289 3.83 8.73 64.54
N ALA A 290 2.70 8.09 64.84
CA ALA A 290 1.91 8.36 66.04
C ALA A 290 2.52 7.74 67.31
N TYR A 291 3.26 6.64 67.16
CA TYR A 291 3.81 5.85 68.23
C TYR A 291 5.16 6.36 68.74
N ARG A 292 5.19 6.96 69.94
CA ARG A 292 6.41 7.52 70.56
C ARG A 292 7.59 6.56 70.69
N GLY A 293 7.36 5.27 70.92
CA GLY A 293 8.45 4.29 71.00
C GLY A 293 9.21 4.09 69.67
N ALA A 294 8.60 4.43 68.53
CA ALA A 294 9.24 4.35 67.22
C ALA A 294 10.17 5.56 66.92
N ASP A 295 10.11 6.62 67.75
CA ASP A 295 10.98 7.79 67.65
C ASP A 295 12.44 7.39 67.89
N ILE A 296 13.33 7.91 67.04
CA ILE A 296 14.76 7.56 67.06
C ILE A 296 15.40 7.88 68.41
N GLU A 297 15.00 8.97 69.07
CA GLU A 297 15.53 9.38 70.37
C GLU A 297 15.30 8.33 71.46
N ASN A 298 14.12 7.70 71.46
CA ASN A 298 13.73 6.70 72.45
C ASN A 298 14.42 5.35 72.24
N ARG A 299 14.86 5.04 71.01
CA ARG A 299 15.46 3.74 70.66
C ARG A 299 16.94 3.76 70.32
N LYS A 300 17.58 4.95 70.27
CA LYS A 300 18.98 5.15 69.87
C LYS A 300 19.99 4.21 70.56
N HIS A 301 19.68 3.78 71.79
CA HIS A 301 20.51 2.92 72.63
C HIS A 301 20.57 1.46 72.15
N TYR A 302 19.57 0.98 71.42
CA TYR A 302 19.50 -0.43 70.99
C TYR A 302 19.15 -0.60 69.50
N ASP A 303 18.64 0.42 68.81
CA ASP A 303 18.37 0.39 67.38
C ASP A 303 18.43 1.80 66.75
N GLN A 304 19.27 1.95 65.72
CA GLN A 304 19.46 3.23 64.99
C GLN A 304 18.86 3.21 63.57
N ARG A 305 18.20 2.12 63.16
CA ARG A 305 17.73 1.93 61.78
C ARG A 305 16.51 2.79 61.47
N ARG A 306 16.42 3.27 60.24
CA ARG A 306 15.27 4.07 59.76
C ARG A 306 14.18 3.17 59.16
N TRP A 307 13.35 2.55 60.00
CA TRP A 307 12.29 1.63 59.56
C TRP A 307 11.25 2.26 58.63
N ASN A 308 10.99 3.56 58.74
CA ASN A 308 10.09 4.26 57.82
C ASN A 308 10.59 4.19 56.36
N PHE A 309 11.92 4.18 56.14
CA PHE A 309 12.49 4.00 54.80
C PHE A 309 12.19 2.60 54.24
N TRP A 310 12.23 1.57 55.06
CA TRP A 310 11.90 0.19 54.65
C TRP A 310 10.43 0.02 54.29
N ILE A 311 9.53 0.71 54.99
CA ILE A 311 8.11 0.77 54.63
C ILE A 311 7.92 1.46 53.28
N LEU A 312 8.67 2.55 53.01
CA LEU A 312 8.65 3.20 51.69
C LEU A 312 9.19 2.31 50.57
N VAL A 313 10.24 1.51 50.84
CA VAL A 313 10.75 0.50 49.90
C VAL A 313 9.68 -0.56 49.60
N PHE A 314 8.96 -1.04 50.61
CA PHE A 314 7.85 -1.97 50.41
C PHE A 314 6.74 -1.33 49.55
N LEU A 315 6.32 -0.11 49.86
CA LEU A 315 5.32 0.63 49.07
C LEU A 315 5.77 0.86 47.61
N ALA A 316 7.07 1.13 47.38
CA ALA A 316 7.62 1.23 46.04
C ALA A 316 7.56 -0.11 45.28
N ASN A 317 7.85 -1.23 45.95
CA ASN A 317 7.68 -2.56 45.37
C ASN A 317 6.22 -2.84 45.01
N VAL A 318 5.27 -2.55 45.92
CA VAL A 318 3.82 -2.75 45.67
C VAL A 318 3.35 -1.91 44.48
N SER A 319 3.80 -0.65 44.40
CA SER A 319 3.45 0.25 43.30
C SER A 319 4.03 -0.23 41.97
N LEU A 320 5.29 -0.68 41.97
CA LEU A 320 5.93 -1.24 40.79
C LEU A 320 5.20 -2.51 40.34
N ALA A 321 4.90 -3.41 41.27
CA ALA A 321 4.26 -4.69 41.02
C ALA A 321 2.85 -4.53 40.44
N GLY A 322 2.01 -3.66 41.02
CA GLY A 322 0.70 -3.32 40.48
C GLY A 322 0.73 -2.63 39.11
N GLY A 323 1.85 -1.99 38.75
CA GLY A 323 2.07 -1.33 37.46
C GLY A 323 2.64 -2.24 36.35
N LEU A 324 3.12 -3.45 36.66
CA LEU A 324 3.91 -4.26 35.72
C LEU A 324 3.17 -4.60 34.43
N SER A 325 1.93 -5.08 34.54
CA SER A 325 1.12 -5.44 33.37
C SER A 325 0.92 -4.25 32.42
N PHE A 326 0.79 -3.03 32.97
CA PHE A 326 0.67 -1.82 32.18
C PHE A 326 2.00 -1.40 31.54
N ILE A 327 3.10 -1.44 32.30
CA ILE A 327 4.45 -1.13 31.80
C ILE A 327 4.81 -2.06 30.64
N LEU A 328 4.62 -3.37 30.81
CA LEU A 328 4.85 -4.37 29.75
C LEU A 328 3.95 -4.14 28.53
N GLY A 329 2.67 -3.79 28.75
CA GLY A 329 1.75 -3.42 27.68
C GLY A 329 2.19 -2.19 26.88
N ARG A 330 2.91 -1.24 27.48
CA ARG A 330 3.44 -0.03 26.82
C ARG A 330 4.77 -0.26 26.09
N ILE A 331 5.49 -1.32 26.41
CA ILE A 331 6.76 -1.69 25.77
C ILE A 331 6.54 -2.40 24.43
N VAL A 332 5.38 -3.05 24.26
CA VAL A 332 5.01 -3.68 22.98
C VAL A 332 4.36 -2.64 22.08
N ASN A 333 5.00 -2.36 20.95
CA ASN A 333 4.44 -1.51 19.91
C ASN A 333 3.60 -2.37 18.96
N ILE A 334 2.41 -1.88 18.59
CA ILE A 334 1.51 -2.53 17.64
C ILE A 334 1.32 -1.56 16.48
N GLU A 335 1.81 -1.95 15.33
CA GLU A 335 1.69 -1.20 14.09
C GLU A 335 0.63 -1.85 13.20
N VAL A 336 -0.12 -1.01 12.48
CA VAL A 336 -1.11 -1.45 11.51
C VAL A 336 -0.53 -1.21 10.12
N VAL A 337 -0.51 -2.25 9.30
CA VAL A 337 0.00 -2.21 7.94
C VAL A 337 -1.11 -2.67 7.00
N VAL A 338 -1.25 -1.97 5.88
CA VAL A 338 -2.12 -2.37 4.79
C VAL A 338 -1.32 -3.27 3.87
N GLU A 339 -1.76 -4.51 3.67
CA GLU A 339 -1.11 -5.50 2.83
C GLU A 339 -2.02 -5.87 1.66
N HIS A 340 -1.48 -5.82 0.43
CA HIS A 340 -2.18 -6.30 -0.76
C HIS A 340 -2.32 -7.83 -0.68
N GLN A 341 -3.55 -8.30 -0.73
CA GLN A 341 -3.84 -9.74 -0.72
C GLN A 341 -4.27 -10.23 -2.10
N HIS A 342 -4.08 -11.52 -2.35
CA HIS A 342 -4.39 -12.15 -3.64
C HIS A 342 -5.19 -13.44 -3.47
N ASP A 343 -5.68 -13.71 -2.25
CA ASP A 343 -6.34 -14.98 -1.94
C ASP A 343 -7.85 -14.91 -2.15
N GLU A 344 -8.48 -13.78 -1.83
CA GLU A 344 -9.93 -13.59 -1.89
C GLU A 344 -10.29 -12.45 -2.83
N TYR A 345 -11.18 -12.72 -3.80
CA TYR A 345 -11.59 -11.72 -4.80
C TYR A 345 -13.10 -11.64 -4.98
N ARG A 346 -13.58 -10.48 -5.46
CA ARG A 346 -14.94 -10.28 -5.99
C ARG A 346 -14.88 -10.01 -7.49
N GLU A 347 -15.90 -10.38 -8.23
CA GLU A 347 -16.04 -9.97 -9.64
C GLU A 347 -16.74 -8.61 -9.69
N ILE A 348 -16.16 -7.66 -10.43
CA ILE A 348 -16.71 -6.31 -10.62
C ILE A 348 -16.60 -5.91 -12.11
N PRO A 349 -17.52 -5.10 -12.65
CA PRO A 349 -17.40 -4.55 -13.99
C PRO A 349 -16.48 -3.33 -14.00
N VAL A 350 -15.64 -3.24 -15.03
CA VAL A 350 -14.80 -2.07 -15.31
C VAL A 350 -14.94 -1.67 -16.78
N GLN A 351 -14.75 -0.40 -17.09
CA GLN A 351 -14.85 0.12 -18.46
C GLN A 351 -13.52 -0.05 -19.18
N ALA A 352 -13.33 -1.24 -19.76
CA ALA A 352 -12.07 -1.66 -20.36
C ALA A 352 -12.22 -2.22 -21.80
N ALA A 353 -13.40 -2.10 -22.40
CA ALA A 353 -13.69 -2.54 -23.76
C ALA A 353 -14.44 -1.45 -24.55
N LEU A 354 -14.63 -1.69 -25.85
CA LEU A 354 -15.49 -0.86 -26.71
C LEU A 354 -16.89 -1.47 -26.78
N SER A 355 -17.91 -0.62 -26.67
CA SER A 355 -19.30 -0.99 -26.95
C SER A 355 -19.60 -0.93 -28.46
N ALA A 356 -20.76 -1.44 -28.87
CA ALA A 356 -21.20 -1.33 -30.26
C ALA A 356 -21.35 0.13 -30.71
N ASP A 357 -21.83 1.01 -29.83
CA ASP A 357 -21.99 2.44 -30.11
C ASP A 357 -20.63 3.13 -30.27
N ASP A 358 -19.63 2.75 -29.47
CA ASP A 358 -18.25 3.24 -29.62
C ASP A 358 -17.67 2.87 -30.99
N LEU A 359 -17.89 1.62 -31.44
CA LEU A 359 -17.42 1.14 -32.75
C LEU A 359 -18.10 1.87 -33.91
N GLN A 360 -19.40 2.13 -33.79
CA GLN A 360 -20.12 2.91 -34.79
C GLN A 360 -19.58 4.34 -34.89
N ARG A 361 -19.29 5.00 -33.76
CA ARG A 361 -18.68 6.34 -33.77
C ARG A 361 -17.27 6.32 -34.34
N ALA A 362 -16.47 5.29 -34.03
CA ALA A 362 -15.15 5.11 -34.62
C ALA A 362 -15.20 5.06 -36.16
N GLU A 363 -16.17 4.33 -36.72
CA GLU A 363 -16.39 4.24 -38.17
C GLU A 363 -16.71 5.61 -38.78
N THR A 364 -17.48 6.45 -38.09
CA THR A 364 -17.81 7.80 -38.57
C THR A 364 -16.63 8.76 -38.61
N VAL A 365 -15.67 8.64 -37.67
CA VAL A 365 -14.53 9.57 -37.56
C VAL A 365 -13.28 9.08 -38.28
N ALA A 366 -13.19 7.79 -38.62
CA ALA A 366 -12.03 7.20 -39.29
C ALA A 366 -11.59 7.99 -40.56
N PRO A 367 -12.49 8.43 -41.46
CA PRO A 367 -12.10 9.20 -42.64
C PRO A 367 -11.41 10.54 -42.33
N ASP A 368 -11.76 11.17 -41.19
CA ASP A 368 -11.16 12.44 -40.78
C ASP A 368 -9.70 12.26 -40.33
N PHE A 369 -9.39 11.12 -39.70
CA PHE A 369 -8.02 10.79 -39.29
C PHE A 369 -7.12 10.45 -40.48
N ASP A 370 -7.66 9.77 -41.49
CA ASP A 370 -6.95 9.43 -42.72
C ASP A 370 -6.67 10.65 -43.61
N ASN A 371 -7.36 11.77 -43.38
CA ASN A 371 -7.17 12.99 -44.15
C ASN A 371 -5.98 13.82 -43.65
N PHE A 372 -4.88 13.81 -44.42
CA PHE A 372 -3.68 14.60 -44.14
C PHE A 372 -3.94 16.10 -43.95
N ALA A 373 -4.93 16.68 -44.64
CA ALA A 373 -5.27 18.09 -44.49
C ALA A 373 -5.76 18.43 -43.08
N PHE A 374 -6.38 17.45 -42.39
CA PHE A 374 -6.87 17.60 -41.04
C PHE A 374 -5.83 17.25 -39.98
N THR A 375 -4.70 16.61 -40.31
CA THR A 375 -3.63 16.27 -39.35
C THR A 375 -3.26 17.44 -38.41
N TRP A 376 -3.24 18.67 -38.93
CA TRP A 376 -2.88 19.89 -38.17
C TRP A 376 -4.03 20.49 -37.36
N THR A 377 -5.28 20.21 -37.73
CA THR A 377 -6.49 20.74 -37.07
C THR A 377 -7.15 19.72 -36.15
N LEU A 378 -6.85 18.43 -36.32
CA LEU A 378 -7.19 17.40 -35.36
C LEU A 378 -6.54 17.81 -34.05
N SER A 379 -7.34 18.26 -33.08
CA SER A 379 -6.84 18.48 -31.74
C SER A 379 -6.12 17.21 -31.30
N PRO A 380 -4.97 17.29 -30.58
CA PRO A 380 -4.66 16.17 -29.71
C PRO A 380 -5.93 16.03 -28.86
N PHE A 381 -6.70 14.96 -29.01
CA PHE A 381 -7.95 14.79 -28.25
C PHE A 381 -7.69 14.84 -26.72
N ALA A 382 -6.40 14.81 -26.32
CA ALA A 382 -5.89 15.27 -25.04
C ALA A 382 -6.28 16.71 -24.62
N SER A 383 -6.70 17.59 -25.53
CA SER A 383 -7.25 18.92 -25.19
C SER A 383 -8.67 18.84 -24.62
N GLN A 384 -9.28 17.65 -24.61
CA GLN A 384 -10.62 17.38 -24.07
C GLN A 384 -10.59 16.46 -22.83
N GLY A 385 -9.41 16.00 -22.40
CA GLY A 385 -9.19 15.19 -21.20
C GLY A 385 -7.75 14.65 -21.17
N ILE A 386 -7.13 14.51 -20.01
CA ILE A 386 -5.76 14.00 -19.88
C ILE A 386 -5.74 12.56 -20.43
N LEU A 387 -5.11 12.33 -21.60
CA LEU A 387 -4.82 10.97 -22.06
C LEU A 387 -3.94 10.28 -21.01
N PRO A 388 -4.18 8.99 -20.71
CA PRO A 388 -3.44 8.31 -19.67
C PRO A 388 -1.95 8.25 -20.02
N THR A 389 -1.11 8.43 -19.01
CA THR A 389 0.34 8.33 -19.17
C THR A 389 0.73 6.93 -19.65
N PRO A 390 1.57 6.79 -20.69
CA PRO A 390 2.09 5.50 -21.10
C PRO A 390 3.08 4.96 -20.05
N ILE A 391 3.05 3.66 -19.82
CA ILE A 391 3.94 2.95 -18.90
C ILE A 391 4.60 1.77 -19.60
N VAL A 392 5.73 1.34 -19.07
CA VAL A 392 6.48 0.19 -19.56
C VAL A 392 6.58 -0.83 -18.44
N LEU A 393 6.15 -2.05 -18.70
CA LEU A 393 6.27 -3.18 -17.78
C LEU A 393 7.07 -4.30 -18.44
N ASP A 394 7.94 -4.95 -17.68
CA ASP A 394 8.66 -6.13 -18.14
C ASP A 394 7.77 -7.38 -18.06
N ALA A 395 7.71 -8.14 -19.15
CA ALA A 395 7.01 -9.41 -19.24
C ALA A 395 7.92 -10.48 -19.85
N ASN A 396 8.46 -11.37 -19.00
CA ASN A 396 9.37 -12.44 -19.39
C ASN A 396 10.62 -11.94 -20.17
N GLY A 397 11.19 -10.79 -19.77
CA GLY A 397 12.37 -10.21 -20.41
C GLY A 397 12.07 -9.40 -21.68
N SER A 398 10.79 -9.15 -21.98
CA SER A 398 10.35 -8.26 -23.05
C SER A 398 9.61 -7.05 -22.47
N SER A 399 9.97 -5.85 -22.91
CA SER A 399 9.25 -4.63 -22.58
C SER A 399 7.89 -4.60 -23.29
N VAL A 400 6.82 -4.42 -22.51
CA VAL A 400 5.46 -4.22 -23.03
C VAL A 400 4.97 -2.85 -22.56
N TYR A 401 4.36 -2.10 -23.48
CA TYR A 401 3.90 -0.75 -23.23
C TYR A 401 2.39 -0.73 -23.08
N PHE A 402 1.89 0.03 -22.11
CA PHE A 402 0.48 0.13 -21.77
C PHE A 402 0.08 1.59 -21.57
N ALA A 403 -1.20 1.90 -21.78
CA ALA A 403 -1.82 3.11 -21.26
C ALA A 403 -2.10 2.92 -19.75
N GLU A 404 -1.94 3.93 -18.88
CA GLU A 404 -2.44 3.83 -17.52
C GLU A 404 -3.98 3.72 -17.44
N VAL A 405 -4.49 3.30 -16.28
CA VAL A 405 -5.94 3.24 -16.02
C VAL A 405 -6.46 4.60 -15.58
N LEU A 406 -7.52 5.08 -16.23
CA LEU A 406 -8.18 6.32 -15.83
C LEU A 406 -9.17 6.05 -14.68
N PRO A 407 -9.33 6.98 -13.71
CA PRO A 407 -10.33 6.85 -12.65
C PRO A 407 -11.75 6.61 -13.18
N ASP A 408 -12.11 7.30 -14.27
CA ASP A 408 -13.43 7.17 -14.91
C ASP A 408 -13.69 5.75 -15.42
N GLN A 409 -12.66 4.93 -15.65
CA GLN A 409 -12.85 3.54 -16.06
C GLN A 409 -13.29 2.62 -14.89
N LEU A 410 -13.11 3.08 -13.65
CA LEU A 410 -13.37 2.33 -12.43
C LEU A 410 -14.65 2.78 -11.71
N VAL A 411 -15.42 3.70 -12.29
CA VAL A 411 -16.70 4.14 -11.72
C VAL A 411 -17.88 3.63 -12.55
N PRO A 412 -19.04 3.38 -11.94
CA PRO A 412 -20.25 3.04 -12.69
C PRO A 412 -20.59 4.13 -13.70
N ASN A 413 -20.97 3.73 -14.91
CA ASN A 413 -21.31 4.62 -16.03
C ASN A 413 -20.17 5.55 -16.48
N GLY A 414 -18.94 5.31 -16.05
CA GLY A 414 -17.79 6.01 -16.62
C GLY A 414 -17.48 5.54 -18.04
N HIS A 415 -16.47 6.16 -18.64
CA HIS A 415 -16.07 5.92 -20.02
C HIS A 415 -14.55 6.11 -20.20
N GLY A 416 -13.98 5.43 -21.19
CA GLY A 416 -12.63 5.70 -21.67
C GLY A 416 -12.60 6.58 -22.94
N PRO A 417 -11.40 7.00 -23.40
CA PRO A 417 -11.23 7.80 -24.62
C PRO A 417 -11.74 7.14 -25.91
N GLY A 418 -11.92 5.81 -25.90
CA GLY A 418 -12.49 5.03 -26.99
C GLY A 418 -13.96 5.31 -27.29
N THR A 419 -14.60 6.28 -26.65
CA THR A 419 -15.92 6.76 -27.08
C THR A 419 -15.88 7.54 -28.39
N PHE A 420 -14.70 8.04 -28.82
CA PHE A 420 -14.54 8.87 -30.01
C PHE A 420 -15.42 10.13 -30.04
N GLU A 421 -15.84 10.61 -28.87
CA GLU A 421 -16.64 11.83 -28.78
C GLU A 421 -15.74 13.06 -28.86
N GLN A 422 -16.03 13.96 -29.81
CA GLN A 422 -15.51 15.33 -29.78
C GLN A 422 -16.31 16.10 -28.71
N VAL A 423 -15.84 16.04 -27.47
CA VAL A 423 -16.40 16.84 -26.39
C VAL A 423 -15.97 18.30 -26.57
N GLN A 424 -16.82 19.12 -27.20
CA GLN A 424 -16.83 20.56 -26.92
C GLN A 424 -17.06 20.70 -25.42
N ALA A 425 -15.97 20.92 -24.67
CA ALA A 425 -15.93 21.17 -23.23
C ALA A 425 -17.28 20.91 -22.54
N LEU A 426 -17.58 19.64 -22.23
CA LEU A 426 -18.81 19.26 -21.54
C LEU A 426 -18.92 20.15 -20.30
N SER A 427 -19.88 21.07 -20.35
CA SER A 427 -20.30 21.84 -19.19
C SER A 427 -20.49 20.86 -18.04
N LYS A 428 -19.80 21.10 -16.92
CA LYS A 428 -19.92 20.32 -15.67
C LYS A 428 -21.37 19.96 -15.29
N ASP A 429 -22.34 20.74 -15.73
CA ASP A 429 -23.78 20.55 -15.51
C ASP A 429 -24.39 19.23 -16.04
N ARG A 430 -23.84 18.58 -17.09
CA ARG A 430 -24.39 17.29 -17.56
C ARG A 430 -24.01 16.11 -16.67
N GLN A 431 -22.81 16.13 -16.11
CA GLN A 431 -22.29 15.06 -15.25
C GLN A 431 -23.09 14.97 -13.93
N ASP A 432 -23.55 16.12 -13.40
CA ASP A 432 -24.36 16.19 -12.18
C ASP A 432 -25.83 15.72 -12.40
N GLN A 433 -26.38 15.86 -13.61
CA GLN A 433 -27.76 15.44 -13.90
C GLN A 433 -27.91 13.93 -14.17
N ASP A 434 -26.91 13.28 -14.79
CA ASP A 434 -26.95 11.84 -15.03
C ASP A 434 -26.51 11.03 -13.82
N ALA A 435 -25.57 11.55 -13.00
CA ALA A 435 -25.21 10.97 -11.70
C ALA A 435 -26.39 10.98 -10.70
N ALA A 436 -27.31 11.95 -10.80
CA ALA A 436 -28.51 12.02 -9.97
C ALA A 436 -29.63 11.05 -10.40
N ARG A 437 -29.60 10.51 -11.62
CA ARG A 437 -30.62 9.61 -12.16
C ARG A 437 -30.26 8.12 -12.10
N ALA A 438 -28.98 7.78 -12.10
CA ALA A 438 -28.55 6.42 -11.84
C ALA A 438 -28.62 6.13 -10.34
N LYS A 439 -29.65 5.41 -9.87
CA LYS A 439 -29.55 4.73 -8.57
C LYS A 439 -28.32 3.82 -8.65
N PRO A 440 -27.23 4.08 -7.89
CA PRO A 440 -26.12 3.15 -7.87
C PRO A 440 -26.67 1.85 -7.29
N LEU A 441 -26.56 0.74 -8.02
CA LEU A 441 -26.61 -0.55 -7.34
C LEU A 441 -25.44 -0.53 -6.34
N PRO A 442 -25.69 -0.56 -5.01
CA PRO A 442 -24.64 -0.32 -4.02
C PRO A 442 -23.57 -1.43 -3.93
N SER A 443 -23.50 -2.35 -4.90
CA SER A 443 -22.72 -3.58 -4.82
C SER A 443 -21.76 -3.84 -6.00
N LEU A 444 -21.65 -2.95 -7.00
CA LEU A 444 -20.74 -3.13 -8.16
C LEU A 444 -19.75 -1.98 -8.38
N THR A 445 -19.52 -1.12 -7.39
CA THR A 445 -18.51 -0.05 -7.46
C THR A 445 -17.13 -0.56 -7.09
N VAL A 446 -16.11 -0.11 -7.81
CA VAL A 446 -14.70 -0.40 -7.48
C VAL A 446 -14.28 0.38 -6.24
N ASN A 447 -14.15 -0.32 -5.11
CA ASN A 447 -13.67 0.31 -3.86
C ASN A 447 -12.18 0.73 -3.98
N PRO A 448 -11.82 1.97 -3.60
CA PRO A 448 -10.42 2.34 -3.37
C PRO A 448 -9.77 1.45 -2.31
N GLY A 449 -8.46 1.24 -2.39
CA GLY A 449 -7.73 0.29 -1.53
C GLY A 449 -7.92 -1.16 -1.97
N SER A 450 -7.84 -1.40 -3.27
CA SER A 450 -7.93 -2.74 -3.83
C SER A 450 -7.04 -2.90 -5.06
N VAL A 451 -6.54 -4.13 -5.24
CA VAL A 451 -5.85 -4.54 -6.46
C VAL A 451 -6.88 -5.13 -7.42
N LEU A 452 -6.88 -4.67 -8.66
CA LEU A 452 -7.71 -5.16 -9.74
C LEU A 452 -6.88 -6.00 -10.67
N ARG A 453 -7.44 -7.14 -11.11
CA ARG A 453 -6.87 -7.96 -12.17
C ARG A 453 -7.85 -8.08 -13.32
N PHE A 454 -7.48 -7.59 -14.49
CA PHE A 454 -8.27 -7.65 -15.72
C PHE A 454 -7.39 -7.55 -16.97
N PRO A 455 -7.83 -8.10 -18.11
CA PRO A 455 -7.11 -7.97 -19.37
C PRO A 455 -7.18 -6.55 -19.92
N ARG A 456 -6.07 -6.09 -20.50
CA ARG A 456 -5.87 -4.79 -21.14
C ARG A 456 -5.04 -4.97 -22.41
N TRP A 457 -5.21 -4.08 -23.37
CA TRP A 457 -4.38 -4.04 -24.58
C TRP A 457 -2.99 -3.48 -24.24
N GLY A 458 -1.95 -4.17 -24.70
CA GLY A 458 -0.56 -3.72 -24.62
C GLY A 458 0.11 -3.80 -25.98
N ILE A 459 1.13 -2.98 -26.20
CA ILE A 459 1.92 -2.98 -27.43
C ILE A 459 3.33 -3.53 -27.18
N ARG A 460 3.76 -4.44 -28.06
CA ARG A 460 5.18 -4.76 -28.26
C ARG A 460 5.58 -4.37 -29.67
N ILE A 461 6.79 -3.84 -29.82
CA ILE A 461 7.33 -3.39 -31.10
C ILE A 461 8.79 -3.79 -31.22
N LYS A 462 9.19 -4.18 -32.42
CA LYS A 462 10.60 -4.38 -32.78
C LYS A 462 10.85 -3.72 -34.11
N CYS A 463 12.01 -3.08 -34.22
CA CYS A 463 12.40 -2.33 -35.40
C CYS A 463 13.79 -2.75 -35.88
N THR A 464 14.03 -2.64 -37.18
CA THR A 464 15.33 -2.85 -37.82
C THR A 464 15.55 -1.81 -38.91
N LYS A 465 16.77 -1.29 -39.00
CA LYS A 465 17.15 -0.39 -40.10
C LYS A 465 17.07 -1.11 -41.44
N ILE A 466 16.72 -0.38 -42.49
CA ILE A 466 16.73 -0.92 -43.84
C ILE A 466 18.18 -1.25 -44.24
N PRO A 467 18.50 -2.52 -44.59
CA PRO A 467 19.84 -2.90 -45.02
C PRO A 467 20.14 -2.34 -46.40
N ASN A 468 21.42 -2.19 -46.76
CA ASN A 468 21.87 -1.71 -48.08
C ASN A 468 21.08 -0.46 -48.57
N PRO A 469 21.13 0.65 -47.81
CA PRO A 469 20.26 1.80 -48.06
C PRO A 469 20.47 2.39 -49.47
N ALA A 470 21.68 2.30 -50.04
CA ALA A 470 21.97 2.73 -51.41
C ALA A 470 21.15 2.03 -52.52
N THR A 471 20.64 0.82 -52.27
CA THR A 471 19.77 0.10 -53.22
C THR A 471 18.31 0.12 -52.81
N ASN A 472 18.06 0.13 -51.50
CA ASN A 472 16.73 -0.03 -50.92
C ASN A 472 16.02 1.28 -50.60
N ILE A 473 16.73 2.43 -50.68
CA ILE A 473 16.15 3.76 -50.51
C ILE A 473 16.36 4.55 -51.79
N VAL A 474 15.27 5.07 -52.35
CA VAL A 474 15.29 6.05 -53.43
C VAL A 474 15.00 7.41 -52.82
N SER A 475 15.98 8.32 -52.87
CA SER A 475 15.89 9.64 -52.24
C SER A 475 14.79 10.50 -52.85
N VAL A 476 14.83 10.72 -54.16
CA VAL A 476 13.79 11.44 -54.93
C VAL A 476 13.75 10.84 -56.33
N SER A 477 12.57 10.36 -56.73
CA SER A 477 12.30 9.84 -58.07
C SER A 477 11.98 10.96 -59.07
N PRO A 478 11.97 10.67 -60.39
CA PRO A 478 11.55 11.64 -61.40
C PRO A 478 10.15 12.22 -61.17
N SER A 479 9.22 11.43 -60.61
CA SER A 479 7.87 11.90 -60.27
C SER A 479 7.77 12.58 -58.90
N GLY A 480 8.90 12.79 -58.19
CA GLY A 480 8.95 13.54 -56.93
C GLY A 480 8.61 12.74 -55.67
N PHE A 481 8.83 11.42 -55.68
CA PHE A 481 8.58 10.55 -54.53
C PHE A 481 9.87 9.96 -53.96
N SER A 482 9.85 9.63 -52.68
CA SER A 482 10.87 8.78 -52.06
C SER A 482 10.31 7.37 -51.89
N TYR A 483 11.14 6.35 -52.12
CA TYR A 483 10.75 4.96 -51.96
C TYR A 483 11.65 4.23 -50.97
N VAL A 484 11.06 3.35 -50.17
CA VAL A 484 11.78 2.44 -49.28
C VAL A 484 11.35 1.02 -49.58
N TYR A 485 12.29 0.16 -49.95
CA TYR A 485 12.07 -1.25 -50.22
C TYR A 485 12.59 -2.09 -49.06
N THR A 486 11.76 -3.01 -48.57
CA THR A 486 12.10 -3.89 -47.45
C THR A 486 12.34 -5.31 -47.95
N PRO A 487 13.55 -5.86 -47.77
CA PRO A 487 13.84 -7.25 -48.08
C PRO A 487 13.03 -8.23 -47.21
N ARG A 488 12.71 -9.39 -47.77
CA ARG A 488 11.99 -10.48 -47.09
C ARG A 488 12.75 -10.98 -45.86
N SER A 489 14.08 -11.10 -45.96
CA SER A 489 14.93 -11.54 -44.85
C SER A 489 14.86 -10.59 -43.65
N THR A 490 14.74 -9.29 -43.89
CA THR A 490 14.54 -8.28 -42.83
C THR A 490 13.21 -8.49 -42.11
N LEU A 491 12.12 -8.74 -42.85
CA LEU A 491 10.83 -9.04 -42.23
C LEU A 491 10.85 -10.40 -41.52
N GLN A 492 11.50 -11.43 -42.09
CA GLN A 492 11.64 -12.72 -41.42
C GLN A 492 12.30 -12.58 -40.05
N GLY A 493 13.42 -11.84 -39.96
CA GLY A 493 14.09 -11.58 -38.68
C GLY A 493 13.18 -10.86 -37.67
N LEU A 494 12.38 -9.88 -38.11
CA LEU A 494 11.43 -9.20 -37.22
C LEU A 494 10.32 -10.14 -36.71
N PHE A 495 9.78 -11.04 -37.54
CA PHE A 495 8.77 -12.01 -37.10
C PHE A 495 9.37 -13.10 -36.18
N GLU A 496 10.61 -13.52 -36.44
CA GLU A 496 11.35 -14.48 -35.62
C GLU A 496 11.60 -13.97 -34.20
N ASP A 497 11.89 -12.67 -34.03
CA ASP A 497 12.01 -12.02 -32.72
C ASP A 497 10.74 -12.15 -31.87
N PHE A 498 9.58 -12.32 -32.51
CA PHE A 498 8.30 -12.56 -31.86
C PHE A 498 7.88 -14.05 -31.82
N SER A 499 8.78 -14.95 -32.22
CA SER A 499 8.52 -16.40 -32.33
C SER A 499 7.39 -16.72 -33.32
N MET A 500 7.32 -15.97 -34.42
CA MET A 500 6.29 -16.10 -35.45
C MET A 500 6.89 -16.35 -36.83
N SER A 501 6.12 -17.00 -37.70
CA SER A 501 6.48 -17.18 -39.12
C SER A 501 6.01 -16.00 -39.95
N LEU A 502 6.80 -15.62 -40.97
CA LEU A 502 6.41 -14.60 -41.93
C LEU A 502 5.16 -15.06 -42.73
N PRO A 503 4.07 -14.28 -42.77
CA PRO A 503 2.85 -14.62 -43.49
C PRO A 503 3.05 -14.81 -45.00
N ASP A 504 2.28 -15.71 -45.61
CA ASP A 504 2.38 -16.06 -47.04
C ASP A 504 2.27 -14.83 -47.97
N ALA A 505 1.44 -13.85 -47.60
CA ALA A 505 1.28 -12.61 -48.37
C ALA A 505 2.57 -11.77 -48.47
N LEU A 506 3.52 -11.96 -47.55
CA LEU A 506 4.83 -11.32 -47.53
C LEU A 506 5.96 -12.26 -48.00
N GLN A 507 5.65 -13.54 -48.25
CA GLN A 507 6.58 -14.48 -48.88
C GLN A 507 6.69 -14.22 -50.39
N ALA A 508 5.61 -13.75 -51.03
CA ALA A 508 5.65 -13.38 -52.44
C ALA A 508 6.49 -12.11 -52.69
N PRO A 509 7.11 -11.95 -53.88
CA PRO A 509 7.75 -10.69 -54.27
C PRO A 509 6.77 -9.51 -54.28
N VAL A 510 7.27 -8.32 -53.99
CA VAL A 510 6.47 -7.08 -54.01
C VAL A 510 5.91 -6.82 -55.41
N ASN A 511 4.64 -6.41 -55.49
CA ASN A 511 4.05 -5.93 -56.73
C ASN A 511 4.40 -4.44 -56.93
N LEU A 512 5.46 -4.18 -57.69
CA LEU A 512 5.98 -2.84 -57.93
C LEU A 512 4.98 -1.89 -58.60
N THR A 513 4.05 -2.40 -59.41
CA THR A 513 3.00 -1.59 -60.06
C THR A 513 2.04 -0.97 -59.05
N ARG A 514 1.94 -1.52 -57.82
CA ARG A 514 1.14 -0.95 -56.73
C ARG A 514 1.92 0.02 -55.83
N VAL A 515 3.24 0.09 -55.98
CA VAL A 515 4.13 0.89 -55.12
C VAL A 515 4.64 2.11 -55.88
N LEU A 516 5.11 1.92 -57.12
CA LEU A 516 5.64 2.99 -57.96
C LEU A 516 4.52 3.92 -58.42
N MET A 517 4.77 5.21 -58.37
CA MET A 517 3.81 6.26 -58.71
C MET A 517 4.20 6.91 -60.05
N GLY A 518 3.20 7.31 -60.83
CA GLY A 518 3.42 7.94 -62.13
C GLY A 518 4.23 7.04 -63.08
N ASN A 519 5.32 7.58 -63.63
CA ASN A 519 6.20 6.90 -64.57
C ASN A 519 7.51 6.43 -63.92
N ASP A 520 7.55 6.33 -62.60
CA ASP A 520 8.75 5.92 -61.88
C ASP A 520 9.06 4.43 -62.11
N THR A 521 10.34 4.10 -62.12
CA THR A 521 10.86 2.74 -62.30
C THR A 521 11.63 2.29 -61.06
N ALA A 522 11.71 0.98 -60.85
CA ALA A 522 12.52 0.43 -59.77
C ALA A 522 14.02 0.73 -60.00
N PRO A 523 14.79 0.98 -58.92
CA PRO A 523 16.22 1.28 -59.06
C PRO A 523 16.97 0.06 -59.61
N ALA A 524 17.97 0.29 -60.46
CA ALA A 524 18.64 -0.74 -61.26
C ALA A 524 19.30 -1.87 -60.44
N GLY A 525 19.61 -1.63 -59.16
CA GLY A 525 20.19 -2.61 -58.23
C GLY A 525 19.19 -3.33 -57.32
N LEU A 526 17.88 -3.06 -57.41
CA LEU A 526 16.89 -3.66 -56.52
C LEU A 526 16.64 -5.14 -56.87
N ASN A 527 16.87 -6.03 -55.90
CA ASN A 527 16.45 -7.42 -56.03
C ASN A 527 14.94 -7.55 -55.76
N VAL A 528 14.14 -7.45 -56.82
CA VAL A 528 12.67 -7.53 -56.72
C VAL A 528 12.21 -8.88 -56.16
N ALA A 529 12.91 -9.98 -56.48
CA ALA A 529 12.56 -11.32 -56.02
C ALA A 529 12.72 -11.51 -54.50
N GLU A 530 13.64 -10.76 -53.88
CA GLU A 530 13.86 -10.75 -52.43
C GLU A 530 13.11 -9.62 -51.72
N THR A 531 12.56 -8.65 -52.44
CA THR A 531 11.81 -7.55 -51.84
C THR A 531 10.39 -7.99 -51.51
N ALA A 532 10.00 -7.92 -50.23
CA ALA A 532 8.67 -8.31 -49.77
C ALA A 532 7.70 -7.12 -49.72
N MET A 533 8.21 -5.91 -49.47
CA MET A 533 7.39 -4.71 -49.32
C MET A 533 8.08 -3.48 -49.91
N GLY A 534 7.29 -2.52 -50.37
CA GLY A 534 7.75 -1.17 -50.70
C GLY A 534 6.81 -0.14 -50.08
N ALA A 535 7.38 0.96 -49.59
CA ALA A 535 6.68 2.12 -49.05
C ALA A 535 7.01 3.36 -49.90
N VAL A 536 6.01 4.22 -50.11
CA VAL A 536 6.12 5.45 -50.89
C VAL A 536 5.86 6.66 -50.01
N PHE A 537 6.66 7.71 -50.19
CA PHE A 537 6.58 8.94 -49.42
C PHE A 537 6.62 10.16 -50.34
N TRP A 538 5.72 11.11 -50.11
CA TRP A 538 5.71 12.40 -50.80
C TRP A 538 6.93 13.22 -50.44
N ASN A 539 7.61 13.81 -51.42
CA ASN A 539 8.73 14.73 -51.19
C ASN A 539 8.22 16.15 -50.88
N ASN A 540 7.67 16.34 -49.68
CA ASN A 540 6.92 17.54 -49.27
C ASN A 540 7.61 18.37 -48.17
N GLY A 541 8.94 18.24 -48.03
CA GLY A 541 9.69 18.98 -47.00
C GLY A 541 9.59 18.41 -45.58
N VAL A 542 8.79 17.37 -45.35
CA VAL A 542 8.60 16.79 -44.01
C VAL A 542 9.80 15.92 -43.62
N ALA A 543 10.30 16.12 -42.40
CA ALA A 543 11.54 15.53 -41.93
C ALA A 543 11.43 14.04 -41.55
N HIS A 544 10.25 13.60 -41.09
CA HIS A 544 9.95 12.18 -40.95
C HIS A 544 8.53 11.85 -41.36
N ASN A 545 8.36 10.71 -42.03
CA ASN A 545 7.07 10.20 -42.46
C ASN A 545 6.96 8.71 -42.17
N LEU A 546 5.72 8.28 -41.91
CA LEU A 546 5.40 6.90 -41.56
C LEU A 546 4.46 6.33 -42.64
N HIS A 547 4.66 5.06 -42.97
CA HIS A 547 3.80 4.30 -43.86
C HIS A 547 3.47 2.96 -43.19
N SER A 548 2.21 2.79 -42.81
CA SER A 548 1.77 1.66 -41.99
C SER A 548 0.93 0.72 -42.85
N ARG A 549 1.26 -0.57 -42.79
CA ARG A 549 0.61 -1.64 -43.54
C ARG A 549 0.14 -2.74 -42.59
N PRO A 550 -1.18 -2.95 -42.46
CA PRO A 550 -1.72 -4.06 -41.68
C PRO A 550 -1.22 -5.42 -42.19
N VAL A 551 -0.87 -6.31 -41.26
CA VAL A 551 -0.52 -7.70 -41.56
C VAL A 551 -1.81 -8.53 -41.53
N ARG A 552 -2.25 -8.98 -42.71
CA ARG A 552 -3.50 -9.75 -42.86
C ARG A 552 -3.21 -11.21 -43.19
N GLY A 553 -4.02 -12.11 -42.63
CA GLY A 553 -4.11 -13.49 -43.08
C GLY A 553 -4.87 -13.62 -44.40
N PRO A 554 -4.80 -14.77 -45.10
CA PRO A 554 -5.58 -15.00 -46.30
C PRO A 554 -7.09 -15.01 -45.99
N GLY A 555 -7.80 -13.94 -46.34
CA GLY A 555 -9.24 -13.81 -46.14
C GLY A 555 -9.67 -13.06 -44.87
N ASP A 556 -8.72 -12.59 -44.04
CA ASP A 556 -9.01 -11.94 -42.77
C ASP A 556 -8.96 -10.41 -42.87
N LEU A 557 -9.92 -9.71 -42.24
CA LEU A 557 -9.76 -8.29 -41.93
C LEU A 557 -8.83 -8.14 -40.72
N LEU A 558 -8.34 -6.92 -40.53
CA LEU A 558 -7.42 -6.60 -39.44
C LEU A 558 -8.09 -6.83 -38.07
N GLY A 559 -7.56 -7.79 -37.31
CA GLY A 559 -8.05 -8.11 -35.96
C GLY A 559 -9.17 -9.15 -35.89
N ASP A 560 -9.57 -9.76 -37.00
CA ASP A 560 -10.67 -10.75 -37.02
C ASP A 560 -10.35 -12.04 -36.26
N ASP A 561 -9.08 -12.38 -36.09
CA ASP A 561 -8.63 -13.55 -35.30
C ASP A 561 -8.88 -13.39 -33.79
N GLY A 562 -9.33 -12.20 -33.36
CA GLY A 562 -9.65 -11.87 -31.98
C GLY A 562 -8.45 -11.70 -31.06
N ASN A 563 -7.22 -11.87 -31.58
CA ASN A 563 -5.99 -11.87 -30.78
C ASN A 563 -5.27 -10.51 -30.79
N GLY A 564 -5.91 -9.47 -31.33
CA GLY A 564 -5.37 -8.13 -31.44
C GLY A 564 -4.97 -7.74 -32.86
N PHE A 565 -4.05 -6.78 -32.97
CA PHE A 565 -3.70 -6.14 -34.25
C PHE A 565 -2.21 -6.27 -34.53
N ARG A 566 -1.88 -6.42 -35.82
CA ARG A 566 -0.51 -6.58 -36.30
C ARG A 566 -0.27 -5.65 -37.47
N THR A 567 0.77 -4.83 -37.38
CA THR A 567 1.05 -3.80 -38.38
C THR A 567 2.55 -3.73 -38.63
N ILE A 568 2.92 -3.63 -39.90
CA ILE A 568 4.28 -3.31 -40.31
C ILE A 568 4.31 -1.83 -40.60
N GLU A 569 5.21 -1.10 -39.96
CA GLU A 569 5.37 0.32 -40.17
C GLU A 569 6.75 0.61 -40.74
N THR A 570 6.82 1.42 -41.79
CA THR A 570 8.07 1.91 -42.35
C THR A 570 8.17 3.41 -42.10
N MET A 571 9.23 3.85 -41.44
CA MET A 571 9.54 5.26 -41.29
C MET A 571 10.70 5.64 -42.21
N LEU A 572 10.52 6.77 -42.90
CA LEU A 572 11.58 7.45 -43.64
C LEU A 572 11.94 8.77 -42.95
N VAL A 573 13.23 8.96 -42.68
CA VAL A 573 13.83 10.21 -42.20
C VAL A 573 14.49 10.93 -43.36
N ARG A 574 14.28 12.25 -43.44
CA ARG A 574 14.82 13.16 -44.45
C ARG A 574 15.27 14.43 -43.76
N LEU A 575 16.58 14.62 -43.63
CA LEU A 575 17.13 15.76 -42.91
C LEU A 575 18.16 16.51 -43.73
N ASN A 576 18.06 17.83 -43.76
CA ASN A 576 19.10 18.65 -44.35
C ASN A 576 20.35 18.60 -43.46
N THR A 577 21.48 18.22 -44.05
CA THR A 577 22.80 18.13 -43.40
C THR A 577 23.27 19.45 -42.77
N THR A 578 22.73 20.60 -43.19
CA THR A 578 22.91 21.90 -42.51
C THR A 578 22.50 21.83 -41.04
N TYR A 579 21.40 21.14 -40.75
CA TYR A 579 20.80 21.05 -39.41
C TYR A 579 21.21 19.78 -38.65
N ALA A 580 21.85 18.83 -39.33
CA ALA A 580 22.38 17.59 -38.77
C ALA A 580 23.88 17.49 -39.09
N VAL A 581 24.67 18.42 -38.55
CA VAL A 581 26.11 18.56 -38.87
C VAL A 581 26.90 17.30 -38.51
N ASN A 582 26.52 16.64 -37.42
CA ASN A 582 27.10 15.35 -37.00
C ASN A 582 26.27 14.15 -37.48
N GLY A 583 25.33 14.38 -38.39
CA GLY A 583 24.40 13.40 -38.91
C GLY A 583 25.08 12.41 -39.87
N THR A 584 24.91 11.12 -39.65
CA THR A 584 25.33 10.06 -40.57
C THR A 584 24.10 9.39 -41.16
N PHE A 585 23.97 9.44 -42.49
CA PHE A 585 22.80 8.94 -43.21
C PHE A 585 23.18 7.77 -44.11
N GLY A 586 22.24 6.86 -44.35
CA GLY A 586 22.41 5.72 -45.24
C GLY A 586 22.54 6.12 -46.71
N VAL A 587 21.83 7.17 -47.14
CA VAL A 587 21.92 7.75 -48.49
C VAL A 587 21.87 9.27 -48.40
N LEU A 588 22.62 9.96 -49.26
CA LEU A 588 22.45 11.40 -49.50
C LEU A 588 21.71 11.62 -50.81
N GLY A 589 20.84 12.61 -50.85
CA GLY A 589 20.18 13.02 -52.09
C GLY A 589 21.19 13.49 -53.14
N GLU A 590 20.88 13.23 -54.41
CA GLU A 590 21.77 13.56 -55.53
C GLU A 590 21.88 15.07 -55.80
N THR A 591 20.84 15.82 -55.45
CA THR A 591 20.76 17.27 -55.66
C THR A 591 21.18 18.02 -54.41
N SER A 592 22.14 18.94 -54.54
CA SER A 592 22.52 19.84 -53.45
C SER A 592 21.43 20.90 -53.19
N VAL A 593 21.09 21.10 -51.92
CA VAL A 593 20.26 22.20 -51.43
C VAL A 593 21.19 23.24 -50.79
N PRO A 594 21.25 24.48 -51.28
CA PRO A 594 22.08 25.50 -50.64
C PRO A 594 21.52 25.87 -49.26
N ASP A 595 22.40 26.02 -48.27
CA ASP A 595 22.03 26.54 -46.95
C ASP A 595 21.77 28.06 -47.00
N LYS A 596 21.43 28.64 -45.84
CA LYS A 596 21.19 30.08 -45.68
C LYS A 596 22.39 30.96 -46.08
N ASP A 597 23.61 30.42 -46.05
CA ASP A 597 24.86 31.09 -46.37
C ASP A 597 25.32 30.75 -47.82
N GLY A 598 24.49 30.02 -48.58
CA GLY A 598 24.74 29.61 -49.96
C GLY A 598 25.68 28.40 -50.11
N ARG A 599 26.03 27.71 -49.02
CA ARG A 599 26.88 26.52 -49.08
C ARG A 599 26.08 25.31 -49.54
N ALA A 600 26.67 24.51 -50.40
CA ALA A 600 26.06 23.27 -50.85
C ALA A 600 25.89 22.30 -49.67
N THR A 601 24.64 21.93 -49.40
CA THR A 601 24.28 20.88 -48.44
C THR A 601 23.40 19.84 -49.13
N PHE A 602 23.16 18.71 -48.48
CA PHE A 602 22.36 17.62 -49.03
C PHE A 602 21.29 17.19 -48.05
N VAL A 603 20.20 16.63 -48.56
CA VAL A 603 19.21 15.93 -47.73
C VAL A 603 19.71 14.51 -47.50
N GLY A 604 19.91 14.13 -46.25
CA GLY A 604 20.23 12.78 -45.83
C GLY A 604 18.99 11.95 -45.58
N TYR A 605 19.06 10.68 -45.96
CA TYR A 605 17.97 9.72 -45.90
C TYR A 605 18.35 8.52 -45.04
N ASP A 606 17.49 8.19 -44.09
CA ASP A 606 17.56 7.00 -43.25
C ASP A 606 16.17 6.35 -43.18
N ALA A 607 16.11 5.03 -43.05
CA ALA A 607 14.83 4.34 -42.93
C ALA A 607 14.90 3.15 -41.97
N VAL A 608 13.77 2.89 -41.32
CA VAL A 608 13.57 1.77 -40.41
C VAL A 608 12.22 1.13 -40.70
N VAL A 609 12.16 -0.19 -40.55
CA VAL A 609 10.92 -0.96 -40.60
C VAL A 609 10.68 -1.60 -39.24
N CYS A 610 9.43 -1.54 -38.79
CA CYS A 610 8.98 -2.02 -37.50
C CYS A 610 7.84 -3.00 -37.66
N LEU A 611 7.75 -3.93 -36.72
CA LEU A 611 6.61 -4.81 -36.55
C LEU A 611 5.99 -4.55 -35.18
N GLU A 612 4.73 -4.16 -35.19
CA GLU A 612 3.93 -3.81 -34.01
C GLU A 612 2.88 -4.87 -33.72
N PHE A 613 2.76 -5.25 -32.44
CA PHE A 613 1.77 -6.17 -31.91
C PHE A 613 0.96 -5.49 -30.82
N TYR A 614 -0.32 -5.26 -31.09
CA TYR A 614 -1.30 -4.84 -30.11
C TYR A 614 -2.02 -6.09 -29.63
N GLU A 615 -1.78 -6.52 -28.41
CA GLU A 615 -2.26 -7.82 -27.93
C GLU A 615 -2.77 -7.75 -26.48
N PRO A 616 -3.62 -8.68 -26.04
CA PRO A 616 -4.20 -8.61 -24.71
C PRO A 616 -3.29 -9.21 -23.64
N TRP A 617 -3.21 -8.51 -22.50
CA TRP A 617 -2.42 -8.88 -21.32
C TRP A 617 -3.25 -8.72 -20.05
N VAL A 618 -3.10 -9.61 -19.09
CA VAL A 618 -3.71 -9.46 -17.77
C VAL A 618 -2.79 -8.62 -16.89
N LEU A 619 -3.28 -7.46 -16.47
CA LEU A 619 -2.56 -6.54 -15.60
C LEU A 619 -3.12 -6.54 -14.19
N GLU A 620 -2.24 -6.28 -13.22
CA GLU A 620 -2.63 -5.85 -11.88
C GLU A 620 -2.59 -4.33 -11.78
N VAL A 621 -3.68 -3.74 -11.35
CA VAL A 621 -3.86 -2.29 -11.22
C VAL A 621 -4.28 -1.99 -9.78
N TYR A 622 -3.53 -1.15 -9.09
CA TYR A 622 -3.92 -0.69 -7.77
C TYR A 622 -4.88 0.49 -7.89
N ASN A 623 -6.09 0.35 -7.34
CA ASN A 623 -7.00 1.47 -7.17
C ASN A 623 -6.67 2.17 -5.85
N SER A 624 -5.78 3.16 -5.91
CA SER A 624 -5.24 3.84 -4.73
C SER A 624 -6.31 4.60 -3.93
N THR A 625 -6.12 4.68 -2.61
CA THR A 625 -6.96 5.49 -1.71
C THR A 625 -6.57 6.98 -1.71
N ILE A 626 -5.36 7.31 -2.19
CA ILE A 626 -4.76 8.65 -2.08
C ILE A 626 -4.28 9.21 -3.42
N GLY A 627 -4.56 8.55 -4.55
CA GLY A 627 -4.06 8.94 -5.86
C GLY A 627 -4.82 8.30 -7.02
N LEU A 628 -4.31 8.51 -8.23
CA LEU A 628 -4.84 7.89 -9.45
C LEU A 628 -4.58 6.36 -9.44
N PRO A 629 -5.41 5.57 -10.12
CA PRO A 629 -5.12 4.16 -10.36
C PRO A 629 -3.78 4.00 -11.07
N ASN A 630 -3.01 2.99 -10.69
CA ASN A 630 -1.71 2.74 -11.28
C ASN A 630 -1.47 1.25 -11.50
N SER A 631 -0.88 0.90 -12.64
CA SER A 631 -0.58 -0.49 -12.98
C SER A 631 0.69 -0.94 -12.25
N ILE A 632 0.63 -2.11 -11.62
CA ILE A 632 1.70 -2.63 -10.75
C ILE A 632 2.58 -3.62 -11.51
N ARG A 633 1.98 -4.58 -12.22
CA ARG A 633 2.70 -5.64 -12.94
C ARG A 633 1.85 -6.35 -13.98
N VAL A 634 2.53 -7.05 -14.89
CA VAL A 634 1.94 -8.04 -15.80
C VAL A 634 1.76 -9.37 -15.05
N VAL A 635 0.57 -9.98 -15.19
CA VAL A 635 0.25 -11.28 -14.60
C VAL A 635 0.44 -12.40 -15.61
N ASP A 636 -0.18 -12.26 -16.79
CA ASP A 636 -0.12 -13.26 -17.87
C ASP A 636 -0.38 -12.58 -19.23
N LYS A 637 0.13 -13.19 -20.31
CA LYS A 637 -0.25 -12.84 -21.68
C LYS A 637 -1.56 -13.56 -22.03
N ALA A 638 -2.69 -12.96 -21.68
CA ALA A 638 -3.99 -13.56 -21.91
C ALA A 638 -5.11 -12.53 -22.13
N ALA A 639 -6.11 -12.92 -22.91
CA ALA A 639 -7.34 -12.17 -23.13
C ALA A 639 -8.37 -12.30 -21.99
N THR A 640 -8.14 -13.20 -21.03
CA THR A 640 -9.04 -13.47 -19.90
C THR A 640 -8.25 -13.67 -18.61
N VAL A 641 -8.86 -13.32 -17.48
CA VAL A 641 -8.28 -13.65 -16.16
C VAL A 641 -8.50 -15.14 -15.88
N ARG A 642 -7.43 -15.93 -15.95
CA ARG A 642 -7.47 -17.36 -15.62
C ARG A 642 -7.60 -17.56 -14.12
N SER A 643 -8.39 -18.56 -13.72
CA SER A 643 -8.37 -19.06 -12.35
C SER A 643 -7.18 -20.02 -12.26
N ASP A 644 -6.09 -19.58 -11.66
CA ASP A 644 -4.90 -20.41 -11.46
C ASP A 644 -5.26 -21.63 -10.62
N LYS A 645 -5.54 -22.75 -11.30
CA LYS A 645 -5.55 -24.08 -10.69
C LYS A 645 -4.22 -24.81 -10.90
N SER A 646 -3.35 -24.31 -11.79
CA SER A 646 -2.22 -25.07 -12.33
C SER A 646 -0.84 -24.68 -11.81
N GLN A 647 -0.65 -23.55 -11.12
CA GLN A 647 0.71 -23.09 -10.79
C GLN A 647 0.98 -22.54 -9.39
N SER A 648 -0.05 -22.22 -8.59
CA SER A 648 0.16 -21.78 -7.20
C SER A 648 -0.55 -22.70 -6.22
N LEU A 649 0.12 -23.04 -5.11
CA LEU A 649 -0.41 -23.80 -3.97
C LEU A 649 -1.58 -23.08 -3.25
N ARG A 650 -2.11 -21.99 -3.81
CA ARG A 650 -3.14 -21.13 -3.22
C ARG A 650 -4.33 -21.02 -4.17
N THR A 651 -5.39 -21.75 -3.86
CA THR A 651 -6.66 -21.66 -4.57
C THR A 651 -7.28 -20.28 -4.30
N GLU A 652 -7.33 -19.40 -5.32
CA GLU A 652 -8.04 -18.13 -5.23
C GLU A 652 -9.53 -18.39 -4.93
N ARG A 653 -10.07 -17.74 -3.90
CA ARG A 653 -11.46 -17.87 -3.45
C ARG A 653 -12.29 -16.68 -3.91
N ARG A 654 -13.33 -16.93 -4.71
CA ARG A 654 -14.32 -15.91 -5.02
C ARG A 654 -15.25 -15.66 -3.83
N LEU A 655 -15.45 -14.40 -3.51
CA LEU A 655 -16.45 -13.89 -2.58
C LEU A 655 -17.66 -13.40 -3.40
N GLY A 656 -18.85 -13.93 -3.11
CA GLY A 656 -20.08 -13.59 -3.83
C GLY A 656 -20.30 -14.36 -5.13
N ASP A 657 -21.35 -13.95 -5.85
CA ASP A 657 -21.81 -14.59 -7.08
C ASP A 657 -20.96 -14.16 -8.29
N ALA A 658 -20.93 -15.02 -9.32
CA ALA A 658 -20.32 -14.67 -10.60
C ALA A 658 -21.17 -13.62 -11.31
N ILE A 659 -20.53 -12.67 -11.99
CA ILE A 659 -21.24 -11.77 -12.90
C ILE A 659 -21.66 -12.55 -14.15
N ASN A 660 -22.95 -12.82 -14.30
CA ASN A 660 -23.50 -13.58 -15.44
C ASN A 660 -24.22 -12.70 -16.48
N ASP A 661 -24.00 -11.39 -16.45
CA ASP A 661 -24.60 -10.46 -17.41
C ASP A 661 -23.96 -10.63 -18.81
N PRO A 662 -24.73 -10.93 -19.87
CA PRO A 662 -24.19 -11.05 -21.22
C PRO A 662 -23.65 -9.74 -21.80
N LEU A 663 -24.01 -8.59 -21.24
CA LEU A 663 -23.49 -7.27 -21.65
C LEU A 663 -22.08 -7.01 -21.11
N ILE A 664 -21.64 -7.78 -20.11
CA ILE A 664 -20.31 -7.62 -19.49
C ILE A 664 -19.38 -8.67 -20.10
N GLY A 665 -18.40 -8.19 -20.88
CA GLY A 665 -17.39 -9.04 -21.49
C GLY A 665 -16.49 -9.71 -20.44
N ARG A 666 -16.00 -10.91 -20.73
CA ARG A 666 -14.95 -11.58 -19.92
C ARG A 666 -13.62 -11.71 -20.67
N VAL A 667 -13.65 -11.44 -21.97
CA VAL A 667 -12.56 -11.67 -22.92
C VAL A 667 -12.35 -10.36 -23.68
N LEU A 668 -11.10 -9.88 -23.76
CA LEU A 668 -10.77 -8.87 -24.75
C LEU A 668 -10.73 -9.51 -26.13
N ASN A 669 -11.45 -8.92 -27.09
CA ASN A 669 -11.59 -9.45 -28.43
C ASN A 669 -11.46 -8.32 -29.44
N SER A 670 -10.58 -8.48 -30.45
CA SER A 670 -10.39 -7.51 -31.53
C SER A 670 -11.35 -7.67 -32.72
N THR A 671 -12.17 -8.72 -32.77
CA THR A 671 -13.10 -8.96 -33.89
C THR A 671 -14.03 -7.75 -34.08
N GLY A 672 -14.12 -7.24 -35.31
CA GLY A 672 -14.97 -6.09 -35.66
C GLY A 672 -14.41 -4.72 -35.24
N MET A 673 -13.28 -4.64 -34.52
CA MET A 673 -12.69 -3.38 -34.05
C MET A 673 -11.80 -2.68 -35.10
N HIS A 674 -11.81 -3.13 -36.36
CA HIS A 674 -10.88 -2.64 -37.38
C HIS A 674 -10.95 -1.11 -37.61
N GLN A 675 -12.14 -0.50 -37.60
CA GLN A 675 -12.28 0.95 -37.76
C GLN A 675 -11.73 1.72 -36.55
N ALA A 676 -11.99 1.22 -35.33
CA ALA A 676 -11.43 1.79 -34.10
C ALA A 676 -9.90 1.72 -34.10
N TYR A 677 -9.33 0.60 -34.58
CA TYR A 677 -7.89 0.48 -34.79
C TYR A 677 -7.38 1.54 -35.78
N ILE A 678 -7.99 1.67 -36.96
CA ILE A 678 -7.53 2.60 -38.00
C ILE A 678 -7.54 4.04 -37.47
N ALA A 679 -8.67 4.47 -36.89
CA ALA A 679 -8.81 5.81 -36.34
C ALA A 679 -7.77 6.10 -35.23
N ALA A 680 -7.60 5.16 -34.29
CA ALA A 680 -6.66 5.31 -33.17
C ALA A 680 -5.19 5.29 -33.63
N HIS A 681 -4.83 4.34 -34.50
CA HIS A 681 -3.50 4.24 -35.07
C HIS A 681 -3.13 5.50 -35.86
N GLN A 682 -4.03 5.96 -36.73
CA GLN A 682 -3.80 7.15 -37.52
C GLN A 682 -3.76 8.43 -36.66
N ASN A 683 -4.52 8.49 -35.55
CA ASN A 683 -4.36 9.53 -34.54
C ASN A 683 -2.92 9.57 -33.99
N SER A 684 -2.37 8.41 -33.61
CA SER A 684 -0.99 8.31 -33.10
C SER A 684 0.05 8.77 -34.13
N VAL A 685 -0.08 8.33 -35.38
CA VAL A 685 0.76 8.80 -36.51
C VAL A 685 0.65 10.32 -36.65
N ASN A 686 -0.57 10.86 -36.67
CA ASN A 686 -0.82 12.30 -36.76
C ASN A 686 -0.19 13.07 -35.60
N GLN A 687 -0.23 12.56 -34.35
CA GLN A 687 0.44 13.22 -33.22
C GLN A 687 1.96 13.27 -33.42
N MET A 688 2.58 12.18 -33.88
CA MET A 688 4.02 12.18 -34.15
C MET A 688 4.42 13.08 -35.33
N LEU A 689 3.53 13.25 -36.31
CA LEU A 689 3.78 14.09 -37.47
C LEU A 689 3.65 15.58 -37.15
N LYS A 690 2.89 15.98 -36.12
CA LYS A 690 2.73 17.39 -35.72
C LYS A 690 4.02 18.05 -35.25
N ASP A 691 4.99 17.27 -34.79
CA ASP A 691 6.30 17.78 -34.40
C ASP A 691 7.18 18.15 -35.59
N ASN A 692 6.76 17.83 -36.82
CA ASN A 692 7.47 18.30 -38.00
C ASN A 692 7.37 19.83 -38.13
N GLY A 693 8.51 20.47 -38.40
CA GLY A 693 8.55 21.91 -38.69
C GLY A 693 7.77 22.25 -39.95
N ARG A 694 6.94 23.29 -39.90
CA ARG A 694 6.15 23.78 -41.04
C ARG A 694 6.88 24.83 -41.87
N ASP A 695 7.77 25.59 -41.25
CA ASP A 695 8.32 26.82 -41.83
C ASP A 695 9.62 26.59 -42.62
N SER A 696 10.13 25.36 -42.66
CA SER A 696 11.37 25.01 -43.36
C SER A 696 11.44 23.52 -43.66
N ASP A 697 11.94 23.19 -44.85
CA ASP A 697 12.03 21.80 -45.32
C ASP A 697 13.17 21.03 -44.65
N TYR A 698 12.89 19.78 -44.27
CA TYR A 698 13.83 18.78 -43.77
C TYR A 698 14.59 19.21 -42.51
N VAL A 699 13.92 19.92 -41.60
CA VAL A 699 14.48 20.38 -40.31
C VAL A 699 14.24 19.33 -39.22
N PRO A 700 15.22 19.05 -38.34
CA PRO A 700 15.04 18.12 -37.23
C PRO A 700 14.00 18.63 -36.23
N SER A 701 13.21 17.70 -35.71
CA SER A 701 12.31 17.91 -34.57
C SER A 701 12.90 17.27 -33.31
N PRO A 702 12.47 17.67 -32.10
CA PRO A 702 12.85 16.98 -30.87
C PRO A 702 12.56 15.47 -30.92
N THR A 703 11.46 15.09 -31.57
CA THR A 703 11.05 13.70 -31.80
C THR A 703 12.01 12.95 -32.70
N LEU A 704 12.54 13.58 -33.75
CA LEU A 704 13.60 12.98 -34.58
C LEU A 704 14.92 12.80 -33.82
N VAL A 705 15.30 13.77 -32.99
CA VAL A 705 16.52 13.69 -32.18
C VAL A 705 16.41 12.56 -31.16
N SER A 706 15.22 12.31 -30.58
CA SER A 706 14.99 11.20 -29.66
C SER A 706 15.07 9.82 -30.31
N PHE A 707 15.11 9.72 -31.64
CA PHE A 707 15.39 8.47 -32.36
C PHE A 707 16.89 8.18 -32.49
N THR A 708 17.74 9.00 -31.90
CA THR A 708 19.21 8.94 -32.00
C THR A 708 19.86 9.03 -30.62
N ASP A 709 21.18 8.85 -30.54
CA ASP A 709 21.95 9.00 -29.30
C ASP A 709 22.34 10.46 -28.98
N GLY A 710 21.92 11.42 -29.81
CA GLY A 710 22.30 12.82 -29.63
C GLY A 710 21.30 13.66 -28.83
N SER A 711 21.61 14.95 -28.68
CA SER A 711 20.81 15.87 -27.86
C SER A 711 20.86 17.32 -28.37
N GLY A 712 19.79 18.07 -28.06
CA GLY A 712 19.63 19.46 -28.50
C GLY A 712 19.09 19.60 -29.93
N PRO A 713 18.87 20.84 -30.41
CA PRO A 713 18.19 21.12 -31.68
C PRO A 713 18.96 20.67 -32.93
N TYR A 714 20.29 20.61 -32.85
CA TYR A 714 21.18 20.09 -33.91
C TYR A 714 21.70 18.68 -33.58
N GLY A 715 21.03 18.01 -32.63
CA GLY A 715 21.52 16.81 -31.99
C GLY A 715 21.35 15.52 -32.80
N TYR A 716 20.79 15.56 -34.01
CA TYR A 716 20.60 14.34 -34.79
C TYR A 716 21.96 13.73 -35.18
N THR A 717 22.21 12.49 -34.77
CA THR A 717 23.45 11.75 -35.10
C THR A 717 23.18 10.65 -36.12
N GLN A 718 22.62 9.53 -35.71
CA GLN A 718 22.26 8.43 -36.59
C GLN A 718 20.94 7.86 -36.12
N LEU A 719 20.03 7.53 -37.05
CA LEU A 719 18.82 6.80 -36.69
C LEU A 719 19.19 5.58 -35.85
N ASN A 720 18.48 5.28 -34.77
CA ASN A 720 18.65 4.07 -33.98
C ASN A 720 17.30 3.35 -33.94
N ALA A 721 17.27 2.09 -34.39
CA ALA A 721 16.03 1.33 -34.49
C ALA A 721 15.40 1.07 -33.11
N GLU A 722 16.20 0.91 -32.05
CA GLU A 722 15.70 0.66 -30.70
C GLU A 722 15.10 1.93 -30.08
N HIS A 723 15.75 3.08 -30.27
CA HIS A 723 15.21 4.37 -29.80
C HIS A 723 13.92 4.75 -30.52
N TYR A 724 13.86 4.50 -31.84
CA TYR A 724 12.62 4.68 -32.59
C TYR A 724 11.53 3.70 -32.11
N ALA A 725 11.85 2.42 -31.91
CA ALA A 725 10.91 1.43 -31.39
C ALA A 725 10.31 1.86 -30.05
N ALA A 726 11.14 2.28 -29.09
CA ALA A 726 10.67 2.75 -27.80
C ALA A 726 9.81 4.01 -27.91
N SER A 727 10.23 4.98 -28.71
CA SER A 727 9.49 6.23 -28.92
C SER A 727 8.13 5.98 -29.58
N ARG A 728 8.09 5.10 -30.58
CA ARG A 728 6.85 4.71 -31.27
C ARG A 728 5.91 3.95 -30.34
N ALA A 729 6.42 3.00 -29.56
CA ALA A 729 5.63 2.27 -28.57
C ALA A 729 5.00 3.19 -27.52
N LEU A 730 5.75 4.20 -27.04
CA LEU A 730 5.24 5.20 -26.10
C LEU A 730 4.17 6.08 -26.74
N ALA A 731 4.37 6.48 -28.00
CA ALA A 731 3.36 7.23 -28.74
C ALA A 731 2.07 6.41 -28.90
N ASP A 732 2.16 5.13 -29.25
CA ASP A 732 0.99 4.26 -29.39
C ASP A 732 0.34 3.89 -28.07
N ALA A 733 1.13 3.69 -27.02
CA ALA A 733 0.61 3.50 -25.68
C ALA A 733 -0.16 4.73 -25.17
N GLY A 734 0.25 5.93 -25.57
CA GLY A 734 -0.43 7.18 -25.23
C GLY A 734 -1.58 7.57 -26.16
N ASN A 735 -1.57 7.15 -27.43
CA ASN A 735 -2.49 7.67 -28.46
C ASN A 735 -3.29 6.61 -29.22
N VAL A 736 -2.97 5.32 -29.09
CA VAL A 736 -3.74 4.19 -29.65
C VAL A 736 -4.46 3.42 -28.56
N LEU A 737 -3.71 2.86 -27.60
CA LEU A 737 -4.27 1.98 -26.56
C LEU A 737 -5.42 2.60 -25.76
N PRO A 738 -5.43 3.92 -25.44
CA PRO A 738 -6.56 4.53 -24.73
C PRO A 738 -7.87 4.45 -25.50
N TYR A 739 -7.82 4.40 -26.83
CA TYR A 739 -8.99 4.31 -27.71
C TYR A 739 -9.54 2.89 -27.86
N PHE A 740 -8.90 1.88 -27.26
CA PHE A 740 -9.47 0.53 -27.16
C PHE A 740 -10.31 0.32 -25.90
N MET A 741 -10.53 1.39 -25.12
CA MET A 741 -11.33 1.37 -23.90
C MET A 741 -12.36 2.51 -23.99
N GLY A 742 -13.64 2.18 -24.03
CA GLY A 742 -14.76 3.11 -24.21
C GLY A 742 -15.80 2.91 -23.12
N THR A 743 -17.05 2.67 -23.52
CA THR A 743 -18.20 2.39 -22.63
C THR A 743 -18.47 0.89 -22.46
N GLY A 744 -17.69 0.02 -23.13
CA GLY A 744 -17.81 -1.42 -23.03
C GLY A 744 -17.29 -1.95 -21.69
N GLN A 745 -18.10 -2.78 -21.03
CA GLN A 745 -17.78 -3.34 -19.72
C GLN A 745 -17.04 -4.67 -19.83
N LEU A 746 -16.11 -4.87 -18.90
CA LEU A 746 -15.36 -6.11 -18.75
C LEU A 746 -15.32 -6.55 -17.28
N VAL A 747 -15.34 -7.87 -17.02
CA VAL A 747 -15.16 -8.42 -15.68
C VAL A 747 -13.71 -8.28 -15.21
N ALA A 748 -13.52 -7.60 -14.09
CA ALA A 748 -12.29 -7.57 -13.32
C ALA A 748 -12.43 -8.38 -12.02
N ARG A 749 -11.31 -8.90 -11.52
CA ARG A 749 -11.20 -9.45 -10.17
C ARG A 749 -10.69 -8.38 -9.22
N GLN A 750 -11.45 -8.08 -8.18
CA GLN A 750 -11.08 -7.14 -7.13
C GLN A 750 -10.57 -7.89 -5.91
N TYR A 751 -9.34 -7.59 -5.50
CA TYR A 751 -8.75 -8.06 -4.26
C TYR A 751 -8.64 -6.87 -3.30
N GLU A 752 -9.54 -6.82 -2.31
CA GLU A 752 -9.52 -5.76 -1.29
C GLU A 752 -8.30 -5.91 -0.38
N ASP A 753 -7.65 -4.78 -0.06
CA ASP A 753 -6.49 -4.78 0.82
C ASP A 753 -6.84 -5.33 2.22
N ARG A 754 -5.91 -6.06 2.83
CA ARG A 754 -6.05 -6.56 4.21
C ARG A 754 -5.32 -5.65 5.17
N VAL A 755 -6.04 -5.19 6.19
CA VAL A 755 -5.46 -4.43 7.30
C VAL A 755 -4.96 -5.42 8.35
N VAL A 756 -3.65 -5.68 8.34
CA VAL A 756 -2.97 -6.57 9.29
C VAL A 756 -2.26 -5.76 10.35
N SER A 757 -2.03 -6.37 11.51
CA SER A 757 -1.23 -5.76 12.57
C SER A 757 0.04 -6.57 12.81
N THR A 758 1.12 -5.84 13.04
CA THR A 758 2.43 -6.36 13.45
C THR A 758 2.72 -5.84 14.85
N ALA A 759 3.25 -6.71 15.70
CA ALA A 759 3.66 -6.34 17.05
C ALA A 759 5.16 -6.53 17.20
N CYS A 760 5.83 -5.58 17.86
CA CYS A 760 7.26 -5.64 18.14
C CYS A 760 7.55 -5.22 19.58
N ILE A 761 8.52 -5.88 20.22
CA ILE A 761 8.99 -5.54 21.56
C ILE A 761 10.08 -4.50 21.43
N ASN A 762 9.97 -3.37 22.13
CA ASN A 762 11.12 -2.50 22.33
C ASN A 762 12.10 -3.16 23.31
N VAL A 763 13.11 -3.85 22.77
CA VAL A 763 14.08 -4.65 23.56
C VAL A 763 14.82 -3.78 24.57
N ILE A 764 15.13 -2.53 24.24
CA ILE A 764 15.85 -1.61 25.14
C ILE A 764 14.95 -1.27 26.34
N GLN A 765 13.70 -0.86 26.09
CA GLN A 765 12.77 -0.52 27.16
C GLN A 765 12.42 -1.74 28.02
N LEU A 766 12.28 -2.92 27.40
CA LEU A 766 12.10 -4.17 28.13
C LEU A 766 13.30 -4.49 29.02
N GLY A 767 14.52 -4.36 28.49
CA GLY A 767 15.75 -4.58 29.24
C GLY A 767 15.88 -3.65 30.44
N VAL A 768 15.55 -2.36 30.28
CA VAL A 768 15.53 -1.39 31.38
C VAL A 768 14.46 -1.76 32.42
N ALA A 769 13.23 -2.06 31.99
CA ALA A 769 12.16 -2.44 32.90
C ALA A 769 12.49 -3.71 33.70
N LEU A 770 12.97 -4.76 33.03
CA LEU A 770 13.41 -6.00 33.68
C LEU A 770 14.61 -5.77 34.59
N GLY A 771 15.55 -4.91 34.20
CA GLY A 771 16.67 -4.51 35.05
C GLY A 771 16.19 -3.86 36.35
N VAL A 772 15.25 -2.91 36.29
CA VAL A 772 14.68 -2.26 37.47
C VAL A 772 13.94 -3.26 38.36
N ILE A 773 13.09 -4.11 37.77
CA ILE A 773 12.32 -5.14 38.49
C ILE A 773 13.27 -6.10 39.20
N PHE A 774 14.27 -6.60 38.48
CA PHE A 774 15.27 -7.52 39.01
C PHE A 774 16.08 -6.90 40.13
N LEU A 775 16.53 -5.65 39.98
CA LEU A 775 17.28 -4.94 41.01
C LEU A 775 16.44 -4.68 42.27
N MET A 776 15.14 -4.36 42.11
CA MET A 776 14.22 -4.21 43.24
C MET A 776 13.97 -5.53 43.98
N GLY A 777 13.80 -6.64 43.24
CA GLY A 777 13.70 -7.97 43.81
C GLY A 777 14.98 -8.39 44.53
N LEU A 778 16.15 -8.15 43.92
CA LEU A 778 17.46 -8.42 44.52
C LEU A 778 17.67 -7.59 45.78
N TYR A 779 17.30 -6.31 45.75
CA TYR A 779 17.40 -5.42 46.90
C TYR A 779 16.54 -5.93 48.06
N SER A 780 15.29 -6.30 47.78
CA SER A 780 14.34 -6.83 48.77
C SER A 780 14.79 -8.17 49.36
N ALA A 781 15.46 -9.01 48.56
CA ALA A 781 15.95 -10.33 48.98
C ALA A 781 17.22 -10.27 49.85
N LEU A 782 18.17 -9.39 49.50
CA LEU A 782 19.49 -9.33 50.12
C LEU A 782 19.57 -8.39 51.33
N PHE A 783 18.81 -7.30 51.31
CA PHE A 783 18.84 -6.26 52.34
C PHE A 783 17.65 -6.35 53.28
N LEU A 784 17.32 -7.56 53.74
CA LEU A 784 16.28 -7.75 54.75
C LEU A 784 16.82 -7.27 56.12
N PRO A 785 16.27 -6.18 56.70
CA PRO A 785 16.81 -5.63 57.94
C PRO A 785 16.56 -6.60 59.09
N ARG A 786 17.64 -7.00 59.76
CA ARG A 786 17.55 -7.74 61.03
C ARG A 786 16.70 -6.98 62.07
N LEU A 787 15.92 -7.69 62.86
CA LEU A 787 15.11 -7.09 63.90
C LEU A 787 15.96 -6.46 65.01
N PRO A 788 15.44 -5.44 65.72
CA PRO A 788 16.10 -4.89 66.91
C PRO A 788 16.40 -5.99 67.93
N LEU A 789 17.49 -5.82 68.70
CA LEU A 789 17.88 -6.74 69.78
C LEU A 789 18.19 -8.17 69.31
N ASP A 790 18.51 -8.34 68.01
CA ASP A 790 18.80 -9.63 67.41
C ASP A 790 17.65 -10.66 67.51
N ALA A 791 16.41 -10.17 67.65
CA ALA A 791 15.21 -10.99 67.69
C ALA A 791 15.06 -11.85 66.43
N PRO A 792 14.57 -13.10 66.55
CA PRO A 792 14.30 -13.95 65.39
C PRO A 792 13.15 -13.37 64.56
N HIS A 793 13.31 -13.34 63.24
CA HIS A 793 12.21 -12.93 62.37
C HIS A 793 11.08 -13.96 62.42
N ARG A 794 9.85 -13.47 62.53
CA ARG A 794 8.61 -14.26 62.56
C ARG A 794 7.71 -13.77 61.43
N GLY A 795 7.13 -14.69 60.67
CA GLY A 795 6.08 -14.32 59.71
C GLY A 795 4.74 -14.03 60.42
N PHE A 796 3.71 -13.67 59.67
CA PHE A 796 2.32 -13.57 60.20
C PHE A 796 1.50 -14.85 60.03
N ASP A 797 2.14 -15.95 59.68
CA ASP A 797 1.47 -17.24 59.58
C ASP A 797 1.08 -17.77 60.97
N LEU A 798 0.04 -18.60 61.03
CA LEU A 798 -0.48 -19.20 62.28
C LEU A 798 0.61 -19.84 63.14
N TYR A 799 1.58 -20.53 62.52
CA TYR A 799 2.69 -21.17 63.22
C TYR A 799 3.66 -20.16 63.84
N SER A 800 3.86 -19.01 63.19
CA SER A 800 4.70 -17.94 63.71
C SER A 800 4.04 -17.30 64.94
N TRP A 801 2.74 -17.04 64.89
CA TRP A 801 1.96 -16.56 66.04
C TRP A 801 1.98 -17.54 67.21
N LEU A 802 1.70 -18.81 66.95
CA LEU A 802 1.70 -19.84 67.98
C LEU A 802 3.08 -19.98 68.61
N SER A 803 4.15 -19.85 67.83
CA SER A 803 5.52 -19.86 68.35
C SER A 803 5.85 -18.64 69.21
N ALA A 804 5.37 -17.44 68.85
CA ALA A 804 5.62 -16.21 69.60
C ALA A 804 4.90 -16.21 70.96
N PHE A 805 3.68 -16.75 71.03
CA PHE A 805 2.95 -16.93 72.29
C PHE A 805 3.50 -18.10 73.13
N TYR A 806 3.86 -19.22 72.49
CA TYR A 806 4.37 -20.40 73.22
C TYR A 806 5.78 -20.19 73.78
N ALA A 807 6.60 -19.36 73.15
CA ALA A 807 7.94 -19.02 73.61
C ALA A 807 7.97 -17.88 74.64
N ASP A 808 6.80 -17.43 75.13
CA ASP A 808 6.64 -16.28 76.02
C ASP A 808 7.29 -14.98 75.49
N GLU A 809 7.46 -14.85 74.17
CA GLU A 809 8.07 -13.69 73.50
C GLU A 809 7.09 -12.50 73.49
N LEU A 810 5.77 -12.75 73.42
CA LEU A 810 4.71 -11.75 73.51
C LEU A 810 3.87 -11.95 74.77
N GLN A 811 4.08 -11.11 75.77
CA GLN A 811 3.36 -11.19 77.05
C GLN A 811 2.34 -10.06 77.17
N PRO A 812 1.13 -10.32 77.69
CA PRO A 812 0.20 -9.26 78.07
C PRO A 812 0.81 -8.42 79.20
N THR A 813 0.60 -7.11 79.16
CA THR A 813 1.08 -6.19 80.21
C THR A 813 0.47 -6.58 81.57
N PRO A 814 1.23 -6.57 82.69
CA PRO A 814 0.73 -7.04 84.00
C PRO A 814 -0.57 -6.38 84.50
N ASP A 815 -0.88 -5.16 84.05
CA ASP A 815 -2.12 -4.45 84.38
C ASP A 815 -3.35 -4.93 83.60
N SER A 816 -3.19 -5.84 82.64
CA SER A 816 -4.26 -6.27 81.72
C SER A 816 -4.91 -7.58 82.16
N HIS A 817 -5.63 -7.57 83.29
CA HIS A 817 -6.51 -8.68 83.67
C HIS A 817 -7.83 -8.59 82.92
N VAL A 818 -7.99 -9.35 81.84
CA VAL A 818 -9.27 -9.46 81.10
C VAL A 818 -9.92 -10.80 81.39
N VAL A 819 -11.10 -10.76 82.03
CA VAL A 819 -11.94 -11.92 82.28
C VAL A 819 -12.85 -12.13 81.06
N LEU A 820 -12.43 -12.99 80.14
CA LEU A 820 -13.28 -13.42 79.02
C LEU A 820 -14.41 -14.32 79.57
N THR A 821 -15.65 -13.84 79.48
CA THR A 821 -16.82 -14.64 79.90
C THR A 821 -17.31 -15.53 78.77
N LYS A 822 -17.81 -16.74 79.10
CA LYS A 822 -18.21 -17.79 78.15
C LYS A 822 -19.37 -17.40 77.19
N ARG A 823 -19.98 -16.21 77.35
CA ARG A 823 -21.15 -15.74 76.58
C ARG A 823 -20.94 -14.39 75.89
N MET A 824 -19.69 -14.00 75.67
CA MET A 824 -19.34 -12.72 75.06
C MET A 824 -19.47 -12.82 73.53
N GLU A 825 -20.11 -11.85 72.88
CA GLU A 825 -20.20 -11.80 71.42
C GLU A 825 -18.83 -11.54 70.80
N LEU A 826 -18.59 -11.96 69.55
CA LEU A 826 -17.28 -11.82 68.91
C LEU A 826 -16.85 -10.34 68.82
N ASP A 827 -17.78 -9.45 68.49
CA ASP A 827 -17.51 -8.01 68.42
C ASP A 827 -17.16 -7.43 69.79
N ASP A 828 -17.79 -7.92 70.87
CA ASP A 828 -17.42 -7.58 72.23
C ASP A 828 -16.03 -8.13 72.58
N ILE A 829 -15.74 -9.39 72.25
CA ILE A 829 -14.40 -9.96 72.47
C ILE A 829 -13.36 -9.13 71.74
N VAL A 830 -13.56 -8.78 70.47
CA VAL A 830 -12.64 -7.95 69.67
C VAL A 830 -12.48 -6.56 70.28
N LYS A 831 -13.56 -5.95 70.76
CA LYS A 831 -13.53 -4.62 71.39
C LYS A 831 -12.80 -4.64 72.73
N TYR A 832 -13.04 -5.64 73.58
CA TYR A 832 -12.45 -5.76 74.90
C TYR A 832 -11.01 -6.28 74.87
N THR A 833 -10.70 -7.22 73.97
CA THR A 833 -9.33 -7.73 73.79
C THR A 833 -8.49 -6.81 72.90
N GLY A 834 -9.11 -6.01 72.04
CA GLY A 834 -8.42 -5.13 71.09
C GLY A 834 -7.54 -4.06 71.75
N ASP A 835 -7.91 -3.57 72.93
CA ASP A 835 -7.10 -2.60 73.68
C ASP A 835 -6.06 -3.25 74.62
N LEU A 836 -5.99 -4.59 74.69
CA LEU A 836 -4.91 -5.29 75.38
C LEU A 836 -3.56 -4.92 74.78
N ARG A 837 -2.59 -4.60 75.64
CA ARG A 837 -1.22 -4.29 75.21
C ARG A 837 -0.30 -5.48 75.41
N PHE A 838 0.32 -5.91 74.32
CA PHE A 838 1.34 -6.96 74.32
C PHE A 838 2.72 -6.34 74.29
N ARG A 839 3.61 -6.83 75.15
CA ARG A 839 5.02 -6.44 75.21
C ARG A 839 5.87 -7.59 74.68
N TYR A 840 6.84 -7.23 73.86
CA TYR A 840 7.91 -8.12 73.45
C TYR A 840 8.94 -8.25 74.57
N VAL A 841 9.16 -9.46 75.08
CA VAL A 841 10.09 -9.74 76.17
C VAL A 841 11.25 -10.57 75.63
N ILE A 842 12.49 -10.12 75.89
CA ILE A 842 13.68 -10.91 75.56
C ILE A 842 13.86 -11.95 76.68
N PRO A 843 13.88 -13.26 76.37
CA PRO A 843 14.22 -14.27 77.37
C PRO A 843 15.65 -14.03 77.86
N GLU A 844 15.82 -13.83 79.18
CA GLU A 844 17.14 -13.74 79.81
C GLU A 844 17.93 -15.03 79.48
N LYS A 845 19.15 -14.84 78.96
CA LYS A 845 20.04 -15.94 78.58
C LYS A 845 20.77 -16.55 79.76
#